data_AF-A0A8S8YF94-F1
#
_entry.id   AF-A0A8S8YF94-F1
#
_cell.length_a   1.000
_cell.length_b   1.000
_cell.length_c   1.000
_cell.angle_alpha   90.00
_cell.angle_beta   90.00
_cell.angle_gamma   90.00
#
_symmetry.space_group_name_H-M   'P 1'
#
loop_
_entity.id
_entity.type
_entity.pdbx_description
1 polymer ?
#
loop_
_entity_poly.entity_id
_entity_poly.type
_entity_poly.pdbx_seq_one_letter_code
_entity_poly.pdbx_strand_id
1 'polypeptide(L)'
;MSEPRSNRALTSLLLVGLMVMAPLTGLAAASPAEEPSSADEVAALPSHLLEVASLDAFTDDLARPYLLIDESEPVVSATPYLRQQWVEADRPGLIEATGTSGRACTQHVQGDTLNVPTSGGSISVTVAKTTGSVAFLVQTGRTLSSTVLQNLASTWDQTIYPTLTTYYGKDYGDGRGIAPPDVDNNCQVEVIIYDIDGQYNIGGYFAPSFASQGEMVFVDYADVTLTWGRSIIAHELQHLLHNALDPYENLYIDEGNADVAIYLCFGADSTLTGHVNGWTQNSALSVRWWNQRNADYGAGFMLMMYLVDHLGGGPAMRQLVQDGATGGSGITNLATAPANGQAGLVGTTMDQVFANFSVAATLDSDQGIYGYSNLQLNPACSGGSFCRAQPAATNSDWSTPYTTTGHTMEGWGIRSFKLTPGAASPAPLTLRVTGDRADFDGVVVTQAASDGLLSVSDLTFSNSQATALVPGFGNLTDEVWVIVWLASSVGDCDYTSCGPSYPTGTIDLEAARITAPATIDTGNVTTSDRDGDGLDDTVELEFDVLSNAFFEDLDVAVAVRDGTGTVVDTLDTRVEAGGGQPVSTSVFFTPNADGQYSFEFTMRDLLGNVVDETTSAPLTVANMRPVSNGNVSTNVTLSWNDVAFTGDGFDAWGLSLVNNTLPYLDPPVAYAWDFGDNQTSGLKSPVRGYQNIGLYNVSLQVKDVGGLWSEVDVLPIEVIDNTEPIPIITINNQVVGDSISVMVDQRILFSAGRTTDNVPTSYLNYSWDWGDGSADEGPGMFSANHAWTDIDAQNETFTLILTVSDGANIGTKAVDVVVNNRLPVQIEAGPITTVTQTATVMPLVFEDQDGTIESWSWSFPGGVHLGSGAVDRTSDFNSVVATTPQPVVAWERAGTYSVDVTVIDDDGGSSVATLEVIVENQRPTATFSVREASSSETWTS
;
A
#
# COMPACT_ATOMS: atom_id res chain seq x y z
N MET A 1 -0.25 46.14 15.53
CA MET A 1 -1.55 46.45 14.88
C MET A 1 -1.93 45.17 14.14
N SER A 2 -2.67 44.27 14.78
CA SER A 2 -4.14 44.15 14.77
C SER A 2 -4.60 43.11 13.75
N GLU A 3 -5.31 42.10 14.25
CA GLU A 3 -6.20 41.18 13.51
C GLU A 3 -7.07 41.89 12.47
N PRO A 4 -7.71 41.11 11.58
CA PRO A 4 -9.15 41.24 11.44
C PRO A 4 -9.90 39.94 11.72
N ARG A 5 -10.99 40.11 12.46
CA ARG A 5 -12.01 39.13 12.88
C ARG A 5 -13.14 39.02 11.86
N SER A 6 -13.89 37.91 11.88
CA SER A 6 -15.37 37.87 11.79
C SER A 6 -15.92 36.46 12.10
N ASN A 7 -16.41 36.23 13.33
CA ASN A 7 -17.82 35.93 13.74
C ASN A 7 -18.29 34.46 13.51
N ARG A 8 -18.56 33.60 14.51
CA ARG A 8 -19.39 33.57 15.75
C ARG A 8 -20.83 33.00 15.58
N ALA A 9 -21.12 32.06 16.51
CA ALA A 9 -22.39 31.72 17.21
C ALA A 9 -22.93 30.30 16.91
N LEU A 10 -23.43 29.43 17.81
CA LEU A 10 -23.83 29.38 19.24
C LEU A 10 -23.46 27.95 19.75
N THR A 11 -23.23 27.60 21.03
CA THR A 11 -24.22 27.53 22.14
C THR A 11 -23.51 27.10 23.47
N SER A 12 -23.91 27.74 24.58
CA SER A 12 -23.43 27.65 25.98
C SER A 12 -23.84 26.34 26.72
N LEU A 13 -23.00 25.70 27.56
CA LEU A 13 -22.68 25.95 28.99
C LEU A 13 -23.77 25.51 30.01
N LEU A 14 -23.58 24.33 30.63
CA LEU A 14 -24.24 23.83 31.87
C LEU A 14 -23.49 22.51 32.25
N LEU A 15 -22.71 22.34 33.31
CA LEU A 15 -23.05 22.34 34.73
C LEU A 15 -21.74 22.26 35.54
N VAL A 16 -21.55 23.16 36.50
CA VAL A 16 -20.76 22.92 37.71
C VAL A 16 -21.69 23.27 38.88
N GLY A 17 -21.87 22.32 39.81
CA GLY A 17 -22.44 22.60 41.13
C GLY A 17 -23.51 21.61 41.57
N LEU A 18 -23.12 20.57 42.29
CA LEU A 18 -23.83 20.20 43.52
C LEU A 18 -22.95 19.38 44.48
N MET A 19 -23.10 19.75 45.73
CA MET A 19 -22.31 19.50 46.93
C MET A 19 -22.83 18.29 47.73
N VAL A 20 -21.94 17.73 48.57
CA VAL A 20 -22.20 17.24 49.95
C VAL A 20 -22.87 15.87 50.13
N MET A 21 -22.11 14.91 50.70
CA MET A 21 -22.38 14.18 51.96
C MET A 21 -21.27 13.13 52.22
N ALA A 22 -20.57 13.23 53.34
CA ALA A 22 -19.72 12.19 53.95
C ALA A 22 -20.55 11.40 55.00
N PRO A 23 -20.04 10.47 55.86
CA PRO A 23 -18.74 9.75 55.91
C PRO A 23 -18.87 8.22 56.23
N LEU A 24 -17.75 7.47 56.28
CA LEU A 24 -17.52 6.36 57.24
C LEU A 24 -16.02 6.00 57.36
N THR A 25 -15.43 6.56 58.42
CA THR A 25 -14.28 6.20 59.27
C THR A 25 -13.35 4.99 58.97
N GLY A 26 -12.04 5.28 59.09
CA GLY A 26 -10.96 4.35 59.46
C GLY A 26 -9.59 5.05 59.59
N LEU A 27 -9.28 5.61 60.77
CA LEU A 27 -7.96 6.14 61.22
C LEU A 27 -6.93 4.98 61.32
N ALA A 28 -5.59 5.12 61.20
CA ALA A 28 -4.74 6.20 61.72
C ALA A 28 -3.30 6.23 61.14
N ALA A 29 -2.78 7.47 61.03
CA ALA A 29 -1.45 7.98 61.38
C ALA A 29 -0.25 7.74 60.43
N ALA A 30 0.60 8.72 60.08
CA ALA A 30 0.81 10.09 60.56
C ALA A 30 1.33 11.00 59.42
N SER A 31 1.14 12.32 59.57
CA SER A 31 1.64 13.39 58.70
C SER A 31 2.26 14.51 59.58
N PRO A 32 2.67 15.66 59.04
CA PRO A 32 3.90 15.95 58.28
C PRO A 32 4.72 17.08 58.98
N ALA A 33 5.87 17.48 58.45
CA ALA A 33 6.44 18.80 58.76
C ALA A 33 7.40 19.27 57.65
N GLU A 34 7.08 20.43 57.08
CA GLU A 34 7.96 21.26 56.24
C GLU A 34 8.90 22.13 57.10
N GLU A 35 10.12 22.29 56.55
CA GLU A 35 11.16 23.33 56.68
C GLU A 35 11.55 23.94 58.04
N PRO A 36 12.87 24.21 58.20
CA PRO A 36 13.26 25.62 58.19
C PRO A 36 14.60 25.93 57.50
N SER A 37 14.75 27.21 57.19
CA SER A 37 15.95 27.86 56.66
C SER A 37 16.94 28.35 57.73
N SER A 38 18.19 28.47 57.29
CA SER A 38 19.26 29.40 57.70
C SER A 38 20.32 29.00 58.75
N ALA A 39 21.56 29.36 58.36
CA ALA A 39 22.75 29.72 59.14
C ALA A 39 23.67 28.63 59.70
N ASP A 40 24.80 28.48 59.00
CA ASP A 40 26.18 28.22 59.46
C ASP A 40 26.42 27.26 60.63
N GLU A 41 26.93 26.06 60.31
CA GLU A 41 28.08 25.49 61.02
C GLU A 41 28.74 24.36 60.20
N VAL A 42 30.04 24.53 59.97
CA VAL A 42 30.98 23.58 59.37
C VAL A 42 31.03 22.30 60.22
N ALA A 43 30.43 21.21 59.75
CA ALA A 43 30.59 19.90 60.36
C ALA A 43 31.71 19.13 59.64
N ALA A 44 32.83 19.00 60.35
CA ALA A 44 34.08 18.38 59.92
C ALA A 44 33.88 17.00 59.27
N LEU A 45 34.50 16.84 58.10
CA LEU A 45 34.70 15.57 57.42
C LEU A 45 35.40 14.56 58.36
N PRO A 46 35.08 13.26 58.27
CA PRO A 46 35.74 12.23 59.06
C PRO A 46 37.26 12.26 58.82
N SER A 47 38.03 12.31 59.91
CA SER A 47 39.47 12.56 59.96
C SER A 47 40.36 11.39 59.47
N HIS A 48 39.97 10.71 58.40
CA HIS A 48 40.81 9.72 57.70
C HIS A 48 40.77 9.81 56.17
N LEU A 49 40.16 10.86 55.60
CA LEU A 49 40.51 11.29 54.25
C LEU A 49 41.87 11.99 54.33
N LEU A 50 42.92 11.27 53.96
CA LEU A 50 44.20 11.88 53.61
C LEU A 50 43.90 12.96 52.55
N GLU A 51 44.12 14.22 52.91
CA GLU A 51 43.96 15.38 52.03
C GLU A 51 45.04 15.28 50.92
N VAL A 52 44.72 14.60 49.82
CA VAL A 52 45.67 14.28 48.73
C VAL A 52 45.46 15.18 47.50
N ALA A 53 44.47 16.07 47.55
CA ALA A 53 44.13 16.94 46.44
C ALA A 53 43.83 18.35 46.96
N SER A 54 44.88 19.17 47.06
CA SER A 54 44.74 20.62 47.21
C SER A 54 44.99 21.29 45.86
N LEU A 55 44.08 22.19 45.47
CA LEU A 55 44.21 23.02 44.28
C LEU A 55 45.02 24.30 44.53
N ASP A 56 45.59 24.48 45.73
CA ASP A 56 46.27 25.72 46.11
C ASP A 56 47.53 26.03 45.28
N ALA A 57 48.04 25.05 44.53
CA ALA A 57 49.18 25.18 43.62
C ALA A 57 48.83 24.85 42.14
N PHE A 58 47.55 24.83 41.78
CA PHE A 58 47.08 24.65 40.40
C PHE A 58 47.14 25.98 39.63
N THR A 59 47.72 25.97 38.43
CA THR A 59 47.85 27.11 37.52
C THR A 59 47.45 26.69 36.09
N ASP A 60 47.01 27.63 35.24
CA ASP A 60 46.43 27.32 33.92
C ASP A 60 47.37 26.57 32.96
N ASP A 61 48.69 26.68 33.14
CA ASP A 61 49.72 25.95 32.39
C ASP A 61 49.82 24.46 32.76
N LEU A 62 49.30 24.08 33.93
CA LEU A 62 49.19 22.69 34.40
C LEU A 62 47.81 22.08 34.10
N ALA A 63 46.92 22.89 33.50
CA ALA A 63 45.58 22.50 33.14
C ALA A 63 45.50 22.05 31.68
N ARG A 64 44.41 21.35 31.32
CA ARG A 64 44.04 21.15 29.91
C ARG A 64 42.67 21.75 29.63
N PRO A 65 42.52 22.64 28.65
CA PRO A 65 41.23 23.23 28.33
C PRO A 65 40.23 22.18 27.88
N TYR A 66 38.99 22.30 28.36
CA TYR A 66 37.88 21.59 27.74
C TYR A 66 37.54 22.31 26.42
N LEU A 67 37.37 21.54 25.36
CA LEU A 67 36.77 22.03 24.13
C LEU A 67 35.26 22.13 24.37
N LEU A 68 34.83 23.25 24.91
CA LEU A 68 33.44 23.70 24.89
C LEU A 68 33.37 24.95 24.02
N ILE A 69 32.39 25.00 23.14
CA ILE A 69 32.18 26.11 22.22
C ILE A 69 31.47 27.22 23.00
N ASP A 70 32.13 28.38 23.05
CA ASP A 70 31.58 29.71 23.42
C ASP A 70 31.55 30.11 24.92
N GLU A 71 32.71 30.20 25.57
CA GLU A 71 32.88 31.04 26.77
C GLU A 71 34.13 31.92 26.65
N SER A 72 34.03 33.18 27.11
CA SER A 72 35.09 34.20 26.98
C SER A 72 36.32 33.96 27.87
N GLU A 73 36.24 33.00 28.80
CA GLU A 73 37.31 32.56 29.68
C GLU A 73 37.40 31.03 29.60
N PRO A 74 38.58 30.44 29.30
CA PRO A 74 38.72 29.01 29.04
C PRO A 74 38.48 28.18 30.30
N VAL A 75 37.51 27.27 30.25
CA VAL A 75 37.27 26.30 31.33
C VAL A 75 38.28 25.14 31.20
N VAL A 76 39.13 24.98 32.20
CA VAL A 76 40.24 24.02 32.16
C VAL A 76 40.06 22.88 33.16
N SER A 77 40.45 21.68 32.76
CA SER A 77 40.44 20.49 33.60
C SER A 77 41.66 20.45 34.51
N ALA A 78 41.44 20.45 35.83
CA ALA A 78 42.47 20.16 36.83
C ALA A 78 42.76 18.65 36.98
N THR A 79 42.05 17.79 36.24
CA THR A 79 42.16 16.33 36.36
C THR A 79 43.58 15.78 36.14
N PRO A 80 44.38 16.26 35.17
CA PRO A 80 45.76 15.80 34.99
C PRO A 80 46.63 16.16 36.20
N TYR A 81 46.49 17.39 36.71
CA TYR A 81 47.21 17.89 37.87
C TYR A 81 46.85 17.13 39.15
N LEU A 82 45.56 16.93 39.41
CA LEU A 82 45.08 16.15 40.55
C LEU A 82 45.47 14.66 40.44
N ARG A 83 45.48 14.11 39.23
CA ARG A 83 46.00 12.76 38.94
C ARG A 83 47.50 12.67 39.23
N GLN A 84 48.27 13.70 38.90
CA GLN A 84 49.70 13.77 39.19
C GLN A 84 49.94 13.85 40.70
N GLN A 85 49.23 14.70 41.44
CA GLN A 85 49.30 14.77 42.91
C GLN A 85 48.91 13.44 43.57
N TRP A 86 47.88 12.77 43.05
CA TRP A 86 47.48 11.45 43.53
C TRP A 86 48.55 10.37 43.27
N VAL A 87 49.24 10.43 42.12
CA VAL A 87 50.39 9.54 41.82
C VAL A 87 51.60 9.86 42.70
N GLU A 88 51.91 11.14 42.92
CA GLU A 88 53.04 11.60 43.75
C GLU A 88 52.83 11.31 45.24
N ALA A 89 51.57 11.22 45.69
CA ALA A 89 51.19 10.75 47.02
C ALA A 89 51.18 9.22 47.16
N ASP A 90 51.73 8.50 46.17
CA ASP A 90 51.78 7.03 46.10
C ASP A 90 50.41 6.35 46.00
N ARG A 91 49.49 6.96 45.24
CA ARG A 91 48.15 6.43 44.90
C ARG A 91 47.29 6.07 46.13
N PRO A 92 47.11 6.98 47.09
CA PRO A 92 46.38 6.70 48.32
C PRO A 92 44.89 6.48 48.01
N GLY A 93 44.30 5.44 48.61
CA GLY A 93 42.94 5.02 48.30
C GLY A 93 42.80 4.15 47.04
N LEU A 94 43.89 3.83 46.34
CA LEU A 94 43.92 2.75 45.37
C LEU A 94 43.67 1.43 46.11
N ILE A 95 42.44 0.93 46.03
CA ILE A 95 42.19 -0.47 46.32
C ILE A 95 42.89 -1.23 45.20
N GLU A 96 44.10 -1.74 45.46
CA GLU A 96 44.66 -2.79 44.61
C GLU A 96 43.56 -3.85 44.44
N ALA A 97 43.25 -4.18 43.19
CA ALA A 97 42.33 -5.24 42.86
C ALA A 97 42.84 -6.55 43.48
N THR A 98 42.45 -6.78 44.71
CA THR A 98 42.70 -8.00 45.45
C THR A 98 41.58 -8.94 45.08
N GLY A 99 41.79 -9.63 43.95
CA GLY A 99 40.97 -10.75 43.53
C GLY A 99 40.39 -10.61 42.12
N THR A 100 41.24 -10.69 41.10
CA THR A 100 40.86 -11.47 39.92
C THR A 100 41.29 -12.90 40.17
N SER A 101 40.40 -13.87 39.95
CA SER A 101 40.86 -15.22 39.64
C SER A 101 41.74 -15.09 38.41
N GLY A 102 43.07 -15.10 38.60
CA GLY A 102 44.01 -15.05 37.50
C GLY A 102 43.66 -16.16 36.52
N ARG A 103 43.32 -15.80 35.28
CA ARG A 103 43.23 -16.76 34.19
C ARG A 103 44.58 -17.48 34.14
N ALA A 104 44.55 -18.81 34.19
CA ALA A 104 45.76 -19.61 34.08
C ALA A 104 46.21 -19.61 32.61
N CYS A 105 47.02 -18.62 32.24
CA CYS A 105 47.62 -18.50 30.91
C CYS A 105 48.83 -19.44 30.79
N THR A 106 49.00 -20.06 29.62
CA THR A 106 50.20 -20.82 29.25
C THR A 106 51.13 -19.94 28.41
N GLN A 107 51.65 -18.88 29.04
CA GLN A 107 52.52 -17.91 28.37
C GLN A 107 53.84 -18.54 27.91
N HIS A 108 54.34 -18.07 26.76
CA HIS A 108 55.69 -18.36 26.32
C HIS A 108 56.71 -17.66 27.24
N VAL A 109 57.86 -18.29 27.43
CA VAL A 109 58.98 -17.72 28.17
C VAL A 109 60.20 -17.50 27.26
N GLN A 110 61.03 -16.52 27.62
CA GLN A 110 62.23 -16.21 26.84
C GLN A 110 63.15 -17.44 26.74
N GLY A 111 63.53 -17.79 25.52
CA GLY A 111 64.35 -18.97 25.20
C GLY A 111 63.57 -20.19 24.72
N ASP A 112 62.24 -20.17 24.79
CA ASP A 112 61.40 -21.21 24.17
C ASP A 112 61.65 -21.26 22.66
N THR A 113 61.61 -22.47 22.09
CA THR A 113 61.79 -22.71 20.66
C THR A 113 60.53 -23.34 20.10
N LEU A 114 59.96 -22.73 19.05
CA LEU A 114 58.73 -23.19 18.41
C LEU A 114 58.94 -23.36 16.90
N ASN A 115 58.01 -24.06 16.27
CA ASN A 115 57.83 -24.03 14.82
C ASN A 115 56.50 -23.33 14.53
N VAL A 116 56.56 -22.19 13.85
CA VAL A 116 55.39 -21.39 13.47
C VAL A 116 55.08 -21.59 11.99
N PRO A 117 53.80 -21.60 11.59
CA PRO A 117 53.42 -21.65 10.18
C PRO A 117 53.70 -20.30 9.51
N THR A 118 54.08 -20.33 8.23
CA THR A 118 54.22 -19.14 7.38
C THR A 118 53.62 -19.41 6.01
N SER A 119 53.41 -18.37 5.20
CA SER A 119 52.96 -18.51 3.81
C SER A 119 53.88 -19.42 2.96
N GLY A 120 55.16 -19.53 3.33
CA GLY A 120 56.16 -20.38 2.69
C GLY A 120 56.36 -21.77 3.32
N GLY A 121 55.55 -22.16 4.31
CA GLY A 121 55.64 -23.46 5.00
C GLY A 121 55.67 -23.31 6.53
N SER A 122 56.79 -23.64 7.17
CA SER A 122 56.98 -23.43 8.61
C SER A 122 58.44 -23.10 8.89
N ILE A 123 58.66 -22.21 9.85
CA ILE A 123 59.99 -21.78 10.29
C ILE A 123 60.17 -22.09 11.77
N SER A 124 61.43 -22.37 12.15
CA SER A 124 61.81 -22.45 13.56
C SER A 124 62.11 -21.05 14.10
N VAL A 125 61.54 -20.73 15.25
CA VAL A 125 61.70 -19.43 15.93
C VAL A 125 62.10 -19.64 17.38
N THR A 126 62.82 -18.66 17.94
CA THR A 126 63.14 -18.59 19.37
C THR A 126 62.45 -17.37 19.98
N VAL A 127 61.80 -17.55 21.13
CA VAL A 127 61.17 -16.47 21.88
C VAL A 127 62.26 -15.56 22.45
N ALA A 128 62.43 -14.39 21.83
CA ALA A 128 63.53 -13.47 22.10
C ALA A 128 63.21 -12.48 23.23
N LYS A 129 61.94 -12.13 23.43
CA LYS A 129 61.46 -11.23 24.50
C LYS A 129 59.97 -11.43 24.72
N THR A 130 59.51 -11.30 25.97
CA THR A 130 58.08 -11.38 26.31
C THR A 130 57.68 -10.26 27.26
N THR A 131 56.38 -9.93 27.26
CA THR A 131 55.68 -9.14 28.28
C THR A 131 54.44 -9.91 28.74
N GLY A 132 53.56 -9.29 29.54
CA GLY A 132 52.28 -9.91 29.88
C GLY A 132 51.32 -10.06 28.70
N SER A 133 51.56 -9.37 27.58
CA SER A 133 50.62 -9.23 26.46
C SER A 133 51.22 -9.55 25.08
N VAL A 134 52.55 -9.74 24.98
CA VAL A 134 53.23 -10.08 23.71
C VAL A 134 54.41 -11.04 23.92
N ALA A 135 54.63 -11.89 22.92
CA ALA A 135 55.87 -12.61 22.72
C ALA A 135 56.49 -12.16 21.39
N PHE A 136 57.78 -11.80 21.40
CA PHE A 136 58.57 -11.53 20.18
C PHE A 136 59.37 -12.77 19.83
N LEU A 137 59.04 -13.39 18.70
CA LEU A 137 59.62 -14.64 18.23
C LEU A 137 60.53 -14.34 17.05
N VAL A 138 61.82 -14.62 17.18
CA VAL A 138 62.81 -14.32 16.14
C VAL A 138 63.24 -15.62 15.48
N GLN A 139 63.27 -15.64 14.14
CA GLN A 139 63.74 -16.78 13.36
C GLN A 139 65.07 -17.34 13.89
N THR A 140 65.13 -18.65 14.10
CA THR A 140 66.33 -19.34 14.58
C THR A 140 67.50 -19.07 13.64
N GLY A 141 68.59 -18.50 14.18
CA GLY A 141 69.76 -18.05 13.42
C GLY A 141 69.82 -16.54 13.18
N ARG A 142 68.74 -15.80 13.49
CA ARG A 142 68.72 -14.33 13.54
C ARG A 142 68.78 -13.83 14.99
N THR A 143 69.29 -12.63 15.19
CA THR A 143 69.45 -12.03 16.52
C THR A 143 69.16 -10.53 16.48
N LEU A 144 68.20 -10.08 17.28
CA LEU A 144 68.00 -8.66 17.58
C LEU A 144 68.74 -8.29 18.85
N SER A 145 69.26 -7.05 18.93
CA SER A 145 69.92 -6.57 20.15
C SER A 145 68.92 -6.47 21.30
N SER A 146 69.40 -6.64 22.54
CA SER A 146 68.56 -6.48 23.74
C SER A 146 67.92 -5.09 23.84
N THR A 147 68.62 -4.05 23.37
CA THR A 147 68.08 -2.68 23.30
C THR A 147 66.89 -2.59 22.35
N VAL A 148 67.00 -3.18 21.15
CA VAL A 148 65.88 -3.20 20.17
C VAL A 148 64.68 -3.94 20.75
N LEU A 149 64.89 -5.14 21.29
CA LEU A 149 63.82 -5.95 21.88
C LEU A 149 63.16 -5.25 23.08
N GLN A 150 63.95 -4.57 23.91
CA GLN A 150 63.41 -3.81 25.04
C GLN A 150 62.60 -2.59 24.57
N ASN A 151 63.05 -1.90 23.52
CA ASN A 151 62.31 -0.78 22.93
C ASN A 151 61.01 -1.23 22.28
N LEU A 152 61.01 -2.36 21.55
CA LEU A 152 59.80 -2.94 20.96
C LEU A 152 58.80 -3.34 22.04
N ALA A 153 59.25 -4.07 23.07
CA ALA A 153 58.39 -4.45 24.20
C ALA A 153 57.83 -3.23 24.96
N SER A 154 58.65 -2.20 25.19
CA SER A 154 58.20 -0.96 25.83
C SER A 154 57.18 -0.22 24.98
N THR A 155 57.40 -0.12 23.66
CA THR A 155 56.48 0.54 22.72
C THR A 155 55.17 -0.23 22.62
N TRP A 156 55.24 -1.55 22.64
CA TRP A 156 54.06 -2.42 22.67
C TRP A 156 53.19 -2.15 23.90
N ASP A 157 53.73 -2.30 25.11
CA ASP A 157 52.96 -2.20 26.35
C ASP A 157 52.48 -0.76 26.63
N GLN A 158 53.23 0.26 26.24
CA GLN A 158 52.91 1.67 26.55
C GLN A 158 52.09 2.37 25.46
N THR A 159 52.14 1.88 24.22
CA THR A 159 51.53 2.57 23.08
C THR A 159 50.65 1.65 22.26
N ILE A 160 51.21 0.63 21.60
CA ILE A 160 50.48 -0.15 20.58
C ILE A 160 49.31 -0.92 21.22
N TYR A 161 49.60 -1.77 22.20
CA TYR A 161 48.60 -2.63 22.83
C TYR A 161 47.45 -1.84 23.47
N PRO A 162 47.67 -0.88 24.39
CA PRO A 162 46.56 -0.15 25.02
C PRO A 162 45.78 0.70 24.01
N THR A 163 46.43 1.28 23.00
CA THR A 163 45.74 2.12 22.00
C THR A 163 44.85 1.26 21.10
N LEU A 164 45.40 0.19 20.51
CA LEU A 164 44.66 -0.61 19.54
C LEU A 164 43.59 -1.48 20.18
N THR A 165 43.80 -1.99 21.40
CA THR A 165 42.70 -2.63 22.15
C THR A 165 41.60 -1.63 22.48
N THR A 166 41.93 -0.36 22.75
CA THR A 166 40.93 0.69 22.97
C THR A 166 40.12 1.04 21.72
N TYR A 167 40.63 0.87 20.50
CA TYR A 167 39.87 1.20 19.29
C TYR A 167 39.25 -0.03 18.60
N TYR A 168 39.95 -1.16 18.65
CA TYR A 168 39.62 -2.37 17.87
C TYR A 168 39.43 -3.62 18.74
N GLY A 169 39.69 -3.55 20.05
CA GLY A 169 39.49 -4.69 20.95
C GLY A 169 38.01 -4.98 21.23
N LYS A 170 37.76 -6.18 21.75
CA LYS A 170 36.43 -6.65 22.17
C LYS A 170 36.45 -7.14 23.61
N ASP A 171 35.35 -6.92 24.32
CA ASP A 171 35.08 -7.62 25.57
C ASP A 171 34.48 -9.00 25.24
N TYR A 172 35.22 -10.05 25.53
CA TYR A 172 34.82 -11.44 25.30
C TYR A 172 33.93 -12.00 26.41
N GLY A 173 33.63 -11.22 27.46
CA GLY A 173 32.75 -11.60 28.56
C GLY A 173 33.35 -12.62 29.53
N ASP A 174 34.67 -12.85 29.45
CA ASP A 174 35.40 -13.82 30.27
C ASP A 174 36.25 -13.17 31.38
N GLY A 175 36.02 -11.88 31.63
CA GLY A 175 36.67 -11.12 32.70
C GLY A 175 38.03 -10.53 32.34
N ARG A 176 38.51 -10.70 31.09
CA ARG A 176 39.75 -10.04 30.60
C ARG A 176 39.56 -8.56 30.24
N GLY A 177 38.30 -8.10 30.15
CA GLY A 177 37.96 -6.78 29.63
C GLY A 177 38.16 -6.68 28.11
N ILE A 178 38.36 -5.47 27.62
CA ILE A 178 38.63 -5.21 26.21
C ILE A 178 40.06 -5.65 25.89
N ALA A 179 40.20 -6.67 25.04
CA ALA A 179 41.49 -7.27 24.71
C ALA A 179 41.48 -7.87 23.29
N PRO A 180 42.63 -8.38 22.79
CA PRO A 180 42.67 -9.23 21.60
C PRO A 180 41.95 -10.59 21.84
N PRO A 181 41.66 -11.34 20.77
CA PRO A 181 41.27 -12.75 20.89
C PRO A 181 42.34 -13.54 21.66
N ASP A 182 41.95 -14.70 22.18
CA ASP A 182 42.90 -15.63 22.82
C ASP A 182 42.44 -17.06 22.55
N VAL A 183 42.91 -17.59 21.43
CA VAL A 183 42.51 -18.87 20.83
C VAL A 183 43.29 -20.03 21.43
N ASP A 184 44.54 -19.81 21.85
CA ASP A 184 45.47 -20.84 22.30
C ASP A 184 45.70 -20.85 23.82
N ASN A 185 45.06 -19.93 24.55
CA ASN A 185 45.20 -19.71 25.99
C ASN A 185 46.62 -19.29 26.42
N ASN A 186 47.42 -18.74 25.50
CA ASN A 186 48.75 -18.20 25.79
C ASN A 186 48.68 -16.77 26.38
N CYS A 187 47.59 -16.03 26.13
CA CYS A 187 47.35 -14.65 26.60
C CYS A 187 48.35 -13.58 26.09
N GLN A 188 49.18 -13.90 25.11
CA GLN A 188 50.12 -13.00 24.45
C GLN A 188 49.88 -13.03 22.93
N VAL A 189 49.95 -11.87 22.29
CA VAL A 189 50.07 -11.81 20.83
C VAL A 189 51.48 -12.25 20.44
N GLU A 190 51.59 -13.09 19.42
CA GLU A 190 52.85 -13.56 18.86
C GLU A 190 53.29 -12.64 17.70
N VAL A 191 54.39 -11.91 17.91
CA VAL A 191 55.04 -11.11 16.86
C VAL A 191 56.19 -11.93 16.29
N ILE A 192 55.99 -12.51 15.11
CA ILE A 192 56.95 -13.37 14.42
C ILE A 192 57.83 -12.51 13.50
N ILE A 193 59.13 -12.49 13.81
CA ILE A 193 60.14 -11.72 13.09
C ILE A 193 61.05 -12.69 12.31
N TYR A 194 60.95 -12.66 10.98
CA TYR A 194 61.72 -13.55 10.10
C TYR A 194 62.06 -12.89 8.76
N ASP A 195 62.95 -13.48 7.97
CA ASP A 195 63.29 -12.94 6.65
C ASP A 195 62.15 -13.18 5.65
N ILE A 196 61.48 -12.11 5.21
CA ILE A 196 60.38 -12.16 4.23
C ILE A 196 60.96 -11.96 2.82
N ASP A 197 61.35 -10.72 2.49
CA ASP A 197 61.82 -10.35 1.15
C ASP A 197 62.89 -9.24 1.16
N GLY A 198 63.37 -8.84 2.34
CA GLY A 198 64.45 -7.89 2.53
C GLY A 198 63.98 -6.43 2.53
N GLN A 199 64.89 -5.53 2.91
CA GLN A 199 64.57 -4.15 3.29
C GLN A 199 63.73 -3.38 2.26
N TYR A 200 62.71 -2.65 2.74
CA TYR A 200 61.83 -1.75 1.97
C TYR A 200 60.82 -2.42 1.01
N ASN A 201 60.56 -3.72 1.15
CA ASN A 201 59.52 -4.42 0.40
C ASN A 201 58.32 -4.73 1.33
N ILE A 202 57.91 -6.00 1.48
CA ILE A 202 56.82 -6.37 2.38
C ILE A 202 57.31 -6.25 3.82
N GLY A 203 56.94 -5.15 4.48
CA GLY A 203 57.35 -4.89 5.87
C GLY A 203 56.76 -5.89 6.88
N GLY A 204 55.55 -6.38 6.64
CA GLY A 204 54.83 -7.32 7.48
C GLY A 204 53.59 -7.86 6.78
N TYR A 205 52.90 -8.78 7.45
CA TYR A 205 51.57 -9.21 7.05
C TYR A 205 50.82 -9.87 8.21
N PHE A 206 49.49 -9.80 8.13
CA PHE A 206 48.56 -10.65 8.85
C PHE A 206 48.02 -11.74 7.92
N ALA A 207 47.86 -12.96 8.44
CA ALA A 207 47.37 -14.10 7.67
C ALA A 207 46.08 -14.66 8.30
N PRO A 208 44.89 -14.32 7.76
CA PRO A 208 43.61 -14.81 8.27
C PRO A 208 43.52 -16.34 8.36
N SER A 209 44.23 -17.07 7.48
CA SER A 209 44.29 -18.54 7.47
C SER A 209 44.92 -19.14 8.74
N PHE A 210 45.66 -18.35 9.51
CA PHE A 210 46.29 -18.76 10.76
C PHE A 210 45.55 -18.23 12.00
N ALA A 211 44.52 -17.40 11.84
CA ALA A 211 43.77 -16.80 12.95
C ALA A 211 43.14 -17.84 13.90
N SER A 212 42.85 -19.06 13.41
CA SER A 212 42.33 -20.16 14.25
C SER A 212 43.41 -20.91 15.04
N GLN A 213 44.69 -20.59 14.85
CA GLN A 213 45.82 -21.28 15.47
C GLN A 213 46.48 -20.48 16.58
N GLY A 214 46.28 -19.16 16.60
CA GLY A 214 46.80 -18.24 17.62
C GLY A 214 46.85 -16.80 17.12
N GLU A 215 47.19 -15.87 18.01
CA GLU A 215 47.25 -14.44 17.73
C GLU A 215 48.58 -14.05 17.10
N MET A 216 48.77 -14.38 15.82
CA MET A 216 50.05 -14.21 15.13
C MET A 216 50.06 -13.03 14.15
N VAL A 217 51.09 -12.19 14.26
CA VAL A 217 51.43 -11.14 13.26
C VAL A 217 52.87 -11.31 12.79
N PHE A 218 53.13 -11.06 11.51
CA PHE A 218 54.42 -11.31 10.89
C PHE A 218 55.10 -10.01 10.48
N VAL A 219 56.41 -9.90 10.74
CA VAL A 219 57.21 -8.71 10.45
C VAL A 219 58.54 -9.11 9.82
N ASP A 220 58.97 -8.41 8.77
CA ASP A 220 60.26 -8.66 8.16
C ASP A 220 61.41 -8.26 9.10
N TYR A 221 62.36 -9.16 9.24
CA TYR A 221 63.56 -8.94 10.05
C TYR A 221 64.38 -7.74 9.56
N ALA A 222 64.38 -7.45 8.26
CA ALA A 222 65.13 -6.31 7.72
C ALA A 222 64.47 -4.96 8.07
N ASP A 223 63.16 -4.94 8.28
CA ASP A 223 62.37 -3.71 8.46
C ASP A 223 62.00 -3.42 9.94
N VAL A 224 61.93 -4.45 10.79
CA VAL A 224 61.55 -4.30 12.21
C VAL A 224 62.43 -3.33 13.01
N THR A 225 63.67 -3.09 12.57
CA THR A 225 64.62 -2.18 13.23
C THR A 225 64.62 -0.76 12.66
N LEU A 226 63.89 -0.53 11.57
CA LEU A 226 63.76 0.78 10.96
C LEU A 226 62.77 1.65 11.74
N THR A 227 62.80 2.96 11.50
CA THR A 227 61.94 3.94 12.18
C THR A 227 60.44 3.61 12.04
N TRP A 228 60.05 2.94 10.94
CA TRP A 228 58.69 2.53 10.63
C TRP A 228 58.38 1.08 11.05
N GLY A 229 59.34 0.31 11.57
CA GLY A 229 59.12 -1.08 12.00
C GLY A 229 58.07 -1.23 13.10
N ARG A 230 57.90 -0.20 13.94
CA ARG A 230 56.82 -0.09 14.94
C ARG A 230 55.45 0.19 14.31
N SER A 231 55.42 0.92 13.18
CA SER A 231 54.19 1.21 12.43
C SER A 231 53.65 -0.08 11.81
N ILE A 232 54.54 -0.94 11.28
CA ILE A 232 54.16 -2.28 10.78
C ILE A 232 53.46 -3.09 11.86
N ILE A 233 54.03 -3.17 13.07
CA ILE A 233 53.44 -3.95 14.16
C ILE A 233 52.04 -3.42 14.54
N ALA A 234 51.84 -2.10 14.53
CA ALA A 234 50.53 -1.50 14.79
C ALA A 234 49.52 -1.80 13.66
N HIS A 235 49.96 -1.71 12.41
CA HIS A 235 49.18 -2.04 11.22
C HIS A 235 48.72 -3.50 11.24
N GLU A 236 49.65 -4.45 11.39
CA GLU A 236 49.31 -5.87 11.41
C GLU A 236 48.48 -6.28 12.64
N LEU A 237 48.68 -5.63 13.78
CA LEU A 237 47.84 -5.88 14.96
C LEU A 237 46.40 -5.41 14.73
N GLN A 238 46.18 -4.31 14.00
CA GLN A 238 44.83 -3.89 13.66
C GLN A 238 44.13 -4.95 12.81
N HIS A 239 44.78 -5.51 11.78
CA HIS A 239 44.18 -6.58 10.98
C HIS A 239 43.80 -7.79 11.82
N LEU A 240 44.66 -8.19 12.77
CA LEU A 240 44.35 -9.29 13.69
C LEU A 240 43.10 -8.99 14.54
N LEU A 241 43.02 -7.78 15.12
CA LEU A 241 41.90 -7.37 15.95
C LEU A 241 40.60 -7.25 15.13
N HIS A 242 40.68 -6.69 13.93
CA HIS A 242 39.55 -6.53 13.03
C HIS A 242 39.04 -7.87 12.53
N ASN A 243 39.93 -8.74 12.04
CA ASN A 243 39.57 -10.08 11.54
C ASN A 243 38.85 -10.94 12.60
N ALA A 244 39.17 -10.76 13.88
CA ALA A 244 38.51 -11.46 14.98
C ALA A 244 37.04 -11.02 15.21
N LEU A 245 36.65 -9.88 14.62
CA LEU A 245 35.35 -9.24 14.78
C LEU A 245 34.54 -9.29 13.51
N ASP A 246 35.13 -8.85 12.40
CA ASP A 246 34.58 -8.94 11.05
C ASP A 246 35.66 -9.42 10.05
N PRO A 247 35.74 -10.74 9.77
CA PRO A 247 36.70 -11.28 8.81
C PRO A 247 36.32 -11.06 7.33
N TYR A 248 35.15 -10.46 7.05
CA TYR A 248 34.62 -10.30 5.69
C TYR A 248 34.47 -8.83 5.26
N GLU A 249 35.05 -7.90 6.00
CA GLU A 249 35.02 -6.48 5.67
C GLU A 249 35.77 -6.16 4.35
N ASN A 250 35.36 -5.09 3.68
CA ASN A 250 35.98 -4.58 2.46
C ASN A 250 37.33 -3.92 2.74
N LEU A 251 38.24 -4.04 1.77
CA LEU A 251 39.65 -3.69 1.93
C LEU A 251 39.89 -2.24 2.31
N TYR A 252 39.14 -1.30 1.74
CA TYR A 252 39.33 0.12 2.02
C TYR A 252 39.00 0.51 3.46
N ILE A 253 38.12 -0.25 4.14
CA ILE A 253 37.82 -0.08 5.57
C ILE A 253 38.88 -0.76 6.41
N ASP A 254 39.28 -1.99 6.07
CA ASP A 254 40.27 -2.73 6.85
C ASP A 254 41.66 -2.06 6.80
N GLU A 255 42.20 -1.86 5.60
CA GLU A 255 43.51 -1.23 5.37
C GLU A 255 43.49 0.26 5.78
N GLY A 256 42.36 0.94 5.57
CA GLY A 256 42.16 2.30 6.07
C GLY A 256 42.27 2.37 7.59
N ASN A 257 41.71 1.38 8.30
CA ASN A 257 41.86 1.26 9.74
C ASN A 257 43.26 0.86 10.19
N ALA A 258 43.96 0.06 9.41
CA ALA A 258 45.35 -0.28 9.65
C ALA A 258 46.26 0.97 9.64
N ASP A 259 45.99 1.93 8.74
CA ASP A 259 46.66 3.23 8.73
C ASP A 259 46.20 4.16 9.87
N VAL A 260 44.91 4.13 10.23
CA VAL A 260 44.40 4.83 11.43
C VAL A 260 45.11 4.31 12.69
N ALA A 261 45.35 3.01 12.80
CA ALA A 261 46.08 2.40 13.90
C ALA A 261 47.51 2.94 14.04
N ILE A 262 48.21 3.14 12.92
CA ILE A 262 49.53 3.81 12.91
C ILE A 262 49.40 5.24 13.45
N TYR A 263 48.43 6.00 12.94
CA TYR A 263 48.23 7.40 13.32
C TYR A 263 47.91 7.56 14.81
N LEU A 264 47.02 6.72 15.34
CA LEU A 264 46.64 6.73 16.76
C LEU A 264 47.84 6.40 17.67
N CYS A 265 48.74 5.53 17.23
CA CYS A 265 49.91 5.14 18.02
C CYS A 265 51.04 6.18 17.95
N PHE A 266 51.30 6.75 16.77
CA PHE A 266 52.55 7.47 16.51
C PHE A 266 52.39 8.85 15.89
N GLY A 267 51.17 9.24 15.53
CA GLY A 267 50.89 10.45 14.75
C GLY A 267 51.32 10.32 13.29
N ALA A 268 51.48 11.46 12.63
CA ALA A 268 51.92 11.49 11.23
C ALA A 268 53.37 10.98 11.07
N ASP A 269 53.57 10.03 10.16
CA ASP A 269 54.89 9.58 9.72
C ASP A 269 55.05 9.66 8.19
N SER A 270 56.23 9.29 7.69
CA SER A 270 56.52 9.36 6.26
C SER A 270 55.68 8.38 5.41
N THR A 271 55.25 7.26 5.99
CA THR A 271 54.44 6.25 5.31
C THR A 271 53.02 6.79 5.12
N LEU A 272 52.40 7.24 6.22
CA LEU A 272 51.07 7.86 6.17
C LEU A 272 51.04 9.09 5.27
N THR A 273 52.08 9.93 5.34
CA THR A 273 52.19 11.11 4.47
C THR A 273 52.25 10.71 3.00
N GLY A 274 52.98 9.62 2.69
CA GLY A 274 53.04 9.06 1.35
C GLY A 274 51.69 8.56 0.86
N HIS A 275 50.95 7.82 1.70
CA HIS A 275 49.64 7.27 1.39
C HIS A 275 48.62 8.40 1.12
N VAL A 276 48.43 9.29 2.10
CA VAL A 276 47.49 10.42 2.02
C VAL A 276 47.79 11.31 0.82
N ASN A 277 49.04 11.75 0.65
CA ASN A 277 49.39 12.64 -0.45
C ASN A 277 49.33 11.94 -1.82
N GLY A 278 49.54 10.62 -1.85
CA GLY A 278 49.34 9.82 -3.06
C GLY A 278 47.89 9.86 -3.54
N TRP A 279 46.93 9.79 -2.62
CA TRP A 279 45.50 9.93 -2.95
C TRP A 279 45.09 11.37 -3.19
N THR A 280 45.48 12.33 -2.36
CA THR A 280 45.00 13.72 -2.50
C THR A 280 45.56 14.43 -3.73
N GLN A 281 46.69 13.97 -4.28
CA GLN A 281 47.17 14.38 -5.61
C GLN A 281 46.44 13.68 -6.77
N ASN A 282 45.78 12.55 -6.50
CA ASN A 282 45.08 11.73 -7.48
C ASN A 282 43.66 11.38 -6.98
N SER A 283 42.92 12.37 -6.49
CA SER A 283 41.64 12.15 -5.79
C SER A 283 40.55 11.54 -6.66
N ALA A 284 40.75 11.47 -7.98
CA ALA A 284 39.91 10.72 -8.91
C ALA A 284 39.99 9.19 -8.74
N LEU A 285 40.98 8.68 -8.01
CA LEU A 285 41.01 7.28 -7.63
C LEU A 285 39.95 7.01 -6.57
N SER A 286 39.31 5.85 -6.68
CA SER A 286 38.22 5.45 -5.82
C SER A 286 38.63 5.37 -4.36
N VAL A 287 37.71 5.73 -3.46
CA VAL A 287 37.82 5.38 -2.04
C VAL A 287 37.33 3.96 -1.76
N ARG A 288 36.52 3.36 -2.65
CA ARG A 288 35.85 2.06 -2.43
C ARG A 288 36.42 0.91 -3.27
N TRP A 289 37.33 1.20 -4.21
CA TRP A 289 38.03 0.20 -5.00
C TRP A 289 39.48 0.06 -4.57
N TRP A 290 39.95 -1.18 -4.55
CA TRP A 290 41.28 -1.52 -4.08
C TRP A 290 42.05 -2.36 -5.11
N ASN A 291 43.26 -1.94 -5.44
CA ASN A 291 44.19 -2.71 -6.27
C ASN A 291 45.65 -2.53 -5.81
N GLN A 292 45.84 -2.25 -4.52
CA GLN A 292 47.13 -2.11 -3.85
C GLN A 292 47.96 -0.90 -4.33
N ARG A 293 47.30 0.17 -4.81
CA ARG A 293 47.99 1.45 -5.03
C ARG A 293 48.24 2.11 -3.69
N ASN A 294 49.37 2.80 -3.57
CA ASN A 294 49.66 3.69 -2.44
C ASN A 294 48.53 4.70 -2.15
N ALA A 295 47.79 5.12 -3.18
CA ALA A 295 46.62 6.00 -3.02
C ALA A 295 45.40 5.29 -2.39
N ASP A 296 45.24 3.98 -2.54
CA ASP A 296 44.08 3.27 -1.97
C ASP A 296 44.14 3.30 -0.43
N TYR A 297 45.33 3.11 0.14
CA TYR A 297 45.61 3.29 1.57
C TYR A 297 45.25 4.69 2.06
N GLY A 298 45.70 5.72 1.34
CA GLY A 298 45.42 7.12 1.67
C GLY A 298 43.93 7.46 1.62
N ALA A 299 43.22 6.92 0.63
CA ALA A 299 41.78 7.11 0.46
C ALA A 299 41.00 6.52 1.64
N GLY A 300 41.29 5.24 1.98
CA GLY A 300 40.69 4.54 3.10
C GLY A 300 40.99 5.23 4.43
N PHE A 301 42.25 5.57 4.68
CA PHE A 301 42.68 6.31 5.88
C PHE A 301 41.92 7.62 6.05
N MET A 302 41.81 8.43 5.00
CA MET A 302 41.14 9.73 5.04
C MET A 302 39.66 9.58 5.39
N LEU A 303 38.95 8.64 4.76
CA LEU A 303 37.55 8.38 5.06
C LEU A 303 37.36 7.83 6.48
N MET A 304 38.20 6.89 6.92
CA MET A 304 38.11 6.34 8.28
C MET A 304 38.39 7.42 9.32
N MET A 305 39.43 8.24 9.15
CA MET A 305 39.71 9.38 10.02
C MET A 305 38.54 10.36 10.09
N TYR A 306 37.89 10.65 8.97
CA TYR A 306 36.69 11.51 8.93
C TYR A 306 35.56 10.94 9.80
N LEU A 307 35.28 9.63 9.66
CA LEU A 307 34.25 8.97 10.45
C LEU A 307 34.59 8.96 11.95
N VAL A 308 35.84 8.65 12.33
CA VAL A 308 36.30 8.69 13.73
C VAL A 308 36.09 10.07 14.33
N ASP A 309 36.47 11.11 13.58
CA ASP A 309 36.46 12.49 14.04
C ASP A 309 35.04 12.98 14.37
N HIS A 310 34.07 12.67 13.49
CA HIS A 310 32.71 13.21 13.58
C HIS A 310 31.71 12.29 14.29
N LEU A 311 31.95 10.98 14.36
CA LEU A 311 30.96 10.01 14.88
C LEU A 311 31.25 9.51 16.30
N GLY A 312 32.22 10.10 17.00
CA GLY A 312 32.43 9.84 18.43
C GLY A 312 33.68 9.04 18.78
N GLY A 313 34.74 9.14 17.95
CA GLY A 313 36.07 8.64 18.28
C GLY A 313 36.19 7.12 18.32
N GLY A 314 37.02 6.60 19.23
CA GLY A 314 37.28 5.16 19.36
C GLY A 314 36.05 4.26 19.55
N PRO A 315 35.02 4.65 20.32
CA PRO A 315 33.76 3.91 20.37
C PRO A 315 33.06 3.75 19.01
N ALA A 316 33.09 4.78 18.17
CA ALA A 316 32.52 4.75 16.83
C ALA A 316 33.30 3.80 15.92
N MET A 317 34.63 3.85 15.99
CA MET A 317 35.47 2.95 15.20
C MET A 317 35.30 1.49 15.63
N ARG A 318 35.22 1.25 16.93
CA ARG A 318 34.95 -0.10 17.46
C ARG A 318 33.60 -0.62 16.99
N GLN A 319 32.59 0.26 16.92
CA GLN A 319 31.27 -0.11 16.41
C GLN A 319 31.34 -0.49 14.93
N LEU A 320 32.05 0.28 14.09
CA LEU A 320 32.24 -0.03 12.67
C LEU A 320 32.88 -1.41 12.47
N VAL A 321 34.01 -1.64 13.16
CA VAL A 321 34.79 -2.89 13.07
C VAL A 321 34.07 -4.11 13.67
N GLN A 322 33.02 -3.89 14.47
CA GLN A 322 32.17 -4.96 15.02
C GLN A 322 30.86 -5.14 14.25
N ASP A 323 30.55 -4.26 13.30
CA ASP A 323 29.38 -4.40 12.45
C ASP A 323 29.64 -5.54 11.45
N GLY A 324 28.69 -6.45 11.30
CA GLY A 324 28.78 -7.52 10.29
C GLY A 324 28.27 -7.09 8.91
N ALA A 325 27.79 -5.85 8.78
CA ALA A 325 27.44 -5.26 7.50
C ALA A 325 28.69 -4.67 6.84
N THR A 326 28.99 -5.09 5.62
CA THR A 326 30.24 -4.73 4.96
C THR A 326 30.15 -3.40 4.18
N GLY A 327 31.29 -2.72 4.08
CA GLY A 327 31.50 -1.58 3.19
C GLY A 327 30.61 -0.38 3.49
N GLY A 328 30.04 0.21 2.43
CA GLY A 328 29.18 1.37 2.55
C GLY A 328 27.94 1.15 3.45
N SER A 329 27.51 -0.10 3.63
CA SER A 329 26.40 -0.44 4.52
C SER A 329 26.77 -0.28 5.99
N GLY A 330 27.95 -0.77 6.40
CA GLY A 330 28.48 -0.58 7.77
C GLY A 330 28.71 0.90 8.09
N ILE A 331 29.23 1.68 7.13
CA ILE A 331 29.38 3.14 7.26
C ILE A 331 28.02 3.83 7.44
N THR A 332 27.00 3.41 6.68
CA THR A 332 25.65 3.96 6.80
C THR A 332 25.02 3.63 8.16
N ASN A 333 25.21 2.40 8.66
CA ASN A 333 24.76 2.00 9.99
C ASN A 333 25.44 2.85 11.09
N LEU A 334 26.75 3.07 10.97
CA LEU A 334 27.48 3.93 11.91
C LEU A 334 26.97 5.37 11.87
N ALA A 335 26.80 5.96 10.68
CA ALA A 335 26.36 7.34 10.53
C ALA A 335 24.95 7.58 11.08
N THR A 336 24.06 6.59 10.96
CA THR A 336 22.67 6.68 11.44
C THR A 336 22.52 6.38 12.94
N ALA A 337 23.42 5.60 13.54
CA ALA A 337 23.34 5.23 14.95
C ALA A 337 24.73 5.13 15.62
N PRO A 338 25.50 6.23 15.71
CA PRO A 338 26.84 6.19 16.30
C PRO A 338 26.77 6.04 17.83
N ALA A 339 27.63 5.18 18.40
CA ALA A 339 27.61 4.83 19.82
C ALA A 339 27.76 6.03 20.78
N ASN A 340 28.59 7.01 20.42
CA ASN A 340 28.87 8.22 21.21
C ASN A 340 28.91 9.49 20.34
N GLY A 341 28.30 9.45 19.16
CA GLY A 341 28.23 10.57 18.21
C GLY A 341 26.80 11.07 18.02
N GLN A 342 26.64 12.09 17.16
CA GLN A 342 25.32 12.56 16.74
C GLN A 342 24.85 11.79 15.51
N ALA A 343 23.69 11.14 15.61
CA ALA A 343 23.06 10.44 14.50
C ALA A 343 22.76 11.39 13.34
N GLY A 344 23.11 10.98 12.11
CA GLY A 344 22.89 11.71 10.88
C GLY A 344 23.78 12.95 10.69
N LEU A 345 24.77 13.19 11.57
CA LEU A 345 25.61 14.39 11.54
C LEU A 345 26.35 14.57 10.21
N VAL A 346 26.93 13.48 9.69
CA VAL A 346 27.65 13.48 8.41
C VAL A 346 26.79 12.98 7.24
N GLY A 347 25.50 12.74 7.47
CA GLY A 347 24.58 12.14 6.49
C GLY A 347 23.96 10.83 6.97
N THR A 348 22.93 10.38 6.26
CA THR A 348 22.16 9.16 6.55
C THR A 348 22.22 8.11 5.44
N THR A 349 22.83 8.46 4.31
CA THR A 349 23.12 7.55 3.19
C THR A 349 24.60 7.62 2.87
N MET A 350 25.13 6.60 2.18
CA MET A 350 26.53 6.61 1.75
C MET A 350 26.85 7.82 0.85
N ASP A 351 25.94 8.23 -0.03
CA ASP A 351 26.13 9.42 -0.87
C ASP A 351 26.26 10.70 -0.04
N GLN A 352 25.42 10.89 0.97
CA GLN A 352 25.49 12.05 1.86
C GLN A 352 26.78 12.06 2.69
N VAL A 353 27.17 10.89 3.23
CA VAL A 353 28.45 10.73 3.95
C VAL A 353 29.61 11.08 3.03
N PHE A 354 29.59 10.58 1.80
CA PHE A 354 30.63 10.83 0.82
C PHE A 354 30.66 12.27 0.33
N ALA A 355 29.52 12.94 0.18
CA ALA A 355 29.43 14.36 -0.17
C ALA A 355 30.14 15.21 0.89
N ASN A 356 29.79 15.02 2.17
CA ASN A 356 30.39 15.76 3.27
C ASN A 356 31.88 15.45 3.45
N PHE A 357 32.26 14.17 3.34
CA PHE A 357 33.66 13.75 3.29
C PHE A 357 34.42 14.42 2.13
N SER A 358 33.82 14.53 0.95
CA SER A 358 34.46 15.13 -0.23
C SER A 358 34.72 16.62 -0.04
N VAL A 359 33.78 17.32 0.61
CA VAL A 359 33.99 18.71 1.04
C VAL A 359 35.13 18.78 2.05
N ALA A 360 35.13 17.92 3.07
CA ALA A 360 36.19 17.89 4.10
C ALA A 360 37.57 17.58 3.53
N ALA A 361 37.69 16.59 2.66
CA ALA A 361 38.92 16.21 1.99
C ALA A 361 39.46 17.33 1.07
N THR A 362 38.57 18.11 0.44
CA THR A 362 38.94 19.20 -0.46
C THR A 362 39.28 20.48 0.29
N LEU A 363 38.51 20.82 1.32
CA LEU A 363 38.56 22.13 1.98
C LEU A 363 39.19 22.15 3.35
N ASP A 364 39.15 21.05 4.11
CA ASP A 364 39.62 20.97 5.50
C ASP A 364 39.34 22.25 6.31
N SER A 365 38.05 22.58 6.40
CA SER A 365 37.54 23.75 7.10
C SER A 365 37.33 23.45 8.58
N ASP A 366 37.58 24.44 9.43
CA ASP A 366 37.23 24.45 10.85
C ASP A 366 35.71 24.58 11.10
N GLN A 367 34.91 24.72 10.04
CA GLN A 367 33.46 24.90 10.13
C GLN A 367 32.72 23.56 10.09
N GLY A 368 32.41 23.02 11.27
CA GLY A 368 31.53 21.86 11.44
C GLY A 368 32.10 20.59 10.81
N ILE A 369 31.32 19.94 9.94
CA ILE A 369 31.64 18.64 9.33
C ILE A 369 32.52 18.74 8.06
N TYR A 370 32.97 19.95 7.71
CA TYR A 370 33.68 20.22 6.45
C TYR A 370 35.21 20.23 6.60
N GLY A 371 35.75 19.58 7.64
CA GLY A 371 37.18 19.36 7.81
C GLY A 371 37.50 18.33 8.87
N TYR A 372 38.78 18.28 9.28
CA TYR A 372 39.29 17.33 10.24
C TYR A 372 39.81 18.06 11.48
N SER A 373 39.34 17.68 12.67
CA SER A 373 39.85 18.21 13.94
C SER A 373 41.16 17.53 14.36
N ASN A 374 41.32 16.26 13.96
CA ASN A 374 42.46 15.42 14.31
C ASN A 374 43.54 15.36 13.21
N LEU A 375 43.30 15.90 12.01
CA LEU A 375 44.30 16.01 10.94
C LEU A 375 44.50 17.48 10.58
N GLN A 376 45.72 17.83 10.18
CA GLN A 376 46.00 19.14 9.60
C GLN A 376 46.36 18.95 8.13
N LEU A 377 45.47 19.37 7.22
CA LEU A 377 45.69 19.24 5.78
C LEU A 377 46.14 20.57 5.19
N ASN A 378 47.34 20.58 4.62
CA ASN A 378 47.86 21.75 3.92
C ASN A 378 47.16 21.94 2.56
N PRO A 379 46.92 23.18 2.09
CA PRO A 379 46.28 23.42 0.79
C PRO A 379 47.04 22.81 -0.39
N ALA A 380 48.36 22.68 -0.29
CA ALA A 380 49.22 22.10 -1.31
C ALA A 380 50.09 20.99 -0.72
N CYS A 381 50.42 20.00 -1.55
CA CYS A 381 51.24 18.88 -1.13
C CYS A 381 52.71 19.25 -1.02
N SER A 382 53.26 19.07 0.17
CA SER A 382 54.69 19.20 0.48
C SER A 382 55.19 17.95 1.20
N GLY A 383 56.50 17.66 1.06
CA GLY A 383 57.10 16.51 1.73
C GLY A 383 57.00 16.61 3.26
N GLY A 384 56.48 15.56 3.90
CA GLY A 384 56.40 15.45 5.36
C GLY A 384 55.17 16.08 6.03
N SER A 385 54.15 16.45 5.25
CA SER A 385 52.86 16.94 5.76
C SER A 385 51.70 16.45 4.90
N PHE A 386 50.55 16.19 5.51
CA PHE A 386 49.33 15.89 4.77
C PHE A 386 48.84 17.11 3.97
N CYS A 387 48.31 16.88 2.77
CA CYS A 387 47.64 17.91 1.97
C CYS A 387 46.19 17.54 1.68
N ARG A 388 45.37 18.56 1.40
CA ARG A 388 43.98 18.44 0.94
C ARG A 388 43.92 17.87 -0.48
N ALA A 389 42.79 17.29 -0.86
CA ALA A 389 42.52 16.87 -2.24
C ALA A 389 42.72 18.06 -3.19
N GLN A 390 43.59 17.87 -4.18
CA GLN A 390 43.99 18.96 -5.08
C GLN A 390 42.91 19.21 -6.14
N PRO A 391 42.58 20.47 -6.44
CA PRO A 391 41.62 20.79 -7.50
C PRO A 391 42.10 20.27 -8.86
N ALA A 392 41.19 19.69 -9.62
CA ALA A 392 41.42 19.25 -10.98
C ALA A 392 41.68 20.44 -11.93
N ALA A 393 40.99 21.56 -11.68
CA ALA A 393 41.29 22.83 -12.33
C ALA A 393 40.92 24.02 -11.44
N THR A 394 41.49 25.19 -11.75
CA THR A 394 41.20 26.44 -11.07
C THR A 394 41.01 27.56 -12.09
N ASN A 395 40.03 28.43 -11.90
CA ASN A 395 39.84 29.63 -12.71
C ASN A 395 39.71 30.92 -11.87
N SER A 396 40.37 31.98 -12.33
CA SER A 396 40.29 33.33 -11.78
C SER A 396 40.16 34.41 -12.87
N ASP A 397 40.10 34.02 -14.16
CA ASP A 397 39.97 34.93 -15.30
C ASP A 397 38.59 34.76 -15.94
N TRP A 398 37.86 35.87 -16.05
CA TRP A 398 36.49 35.92 -16.59
C TRP A 398 36.40 36.88 -17.78
N SER A 399 37.48 37.04 -18.53
CA SER A 399 37.47 37.77 -19.81
C SER A 399 36.67 37.05 -20.89
N THR A 400 36.55 35.72 -20.79
CA THR A 400 35.66 34.87 -21.60
C THR A 400 34.93 33.87 -20.69
N PRO A 401 33.85 33.22 -21.16
CA PRO A 401 33.33 32.02 -20.51
C PRO A 401 34.44 30.99 -20.27
N TYR A 402 34.37 30.29 -19.15
CA TYR A 402 35.35 29.28 -18.74
C TYR A 402 34.81 27.89 -19.04
N THR A 403 35.66 27.06 -19.65
CA THR A 403 35.35 25.65 -19.96
C THR A 403 36.58 24.81 -19.65
N THR A 404 36.39 23.67 -18.98
CA THR A 404 37.42 22.67 -18.75
C THR A 404 36.83 21.28 -18.94
N THR A 405 37.51 20.42 -19.69
CA THR A 405 36.95 19.14 -20.17
C THR A 405 37.88 17.96 -19.96
N GLY A 406 37.34 16.75 -19.95
CA GLY A 406 38.11 15.51 -19.96
C GLY A 406 38.57 15.04 -18.58
N HIS A 407 37.86 15.42 -17.51
CA HIS A 407 38.23 15.05 -16.15
C HIS A 407 37.68 13.67 -15.79
N THR A 408 38.50 12.64 -15.95
CA THR A 408 38.12 11.27 -15.63
C THR A 408 38.21 10.98 -14.13
N MET A 409 37.34 10.10 -13.62
CA MET A 409 37.40 9.55 -12.27
C MET A 409 36.86 8.13 -12.20
N GLU A 410 37.35 7.35 -11.23
CA GLU A 410 36.79 6.06 -10.83
C GLU A 410 35.51 6.28 -10.02
N GLY A 411 34.67 5.25 -9.89
CA GLY A 411 33.52 5.28 -8.99
C GLY A 411 33.98 5.67 -7.57
N TRP A 412 33.26 6.55 -6.90
CA TRP A 412 33.63 7.09 -5.59
C TRP A 412 35.03 7.74 -5.55
N GLY A 413 35.49 8.25 -6.71
CA GLY A 413 36.57 9.22 -6.82
C GLY A 413 36.01 10.65 -6.89
N ILE A 414 36.84 11.65 -6.62
CA ILE A 414 36.47 13.06 -6.49
C ILE A 414 37.21 13.91 -7.53
N ARG A 415 36.47 14.80 -8.21
CA ARG A 415 37.03 15.94 -8.92
C ARG A 415 36.48 17.23 -8.34
N SER A 416 37.37 18.13 -7.96
CA SER A 416 37.01 19.46 -7.46
C SER A 416 37.54 20.56 -8.37
N PHE A 417 36.78 21.63 -8.51
CA PHE A 417 37.12 22.80 -9.32
C PHE A 417 37.01 24.05 -8.48
N LYS A 418 38.05 24.87 -8.47
CA LYS A 418 38.08 26.11 -7.71
C LYS A 418 37.85 27.30 -8.64
N LEU A 419 36.82 28.10 -8.37
CA LEU A 419 36.45 29.28 -9.14
C LEU A 419 36.49 30.51 -8.22
N THR A 420 37.18 31.56 -8.63
CA THR A 420 37.32 32.82 -7.87
C THR A 420 37.08 34.01 -8.80
N PRO A 421 36.57 35.16 -8.34
CA PRO A 421 36.23 36.29 -9.19
C PRO A 421 37.46 36.99 -9.80
N GLY A 422 38.64 36.84 -9.18
CA GLY A 422 39.87 37.48 -9.63
C GLY A 422 39.72 39.00 -9.73
N ALA A 423 40.03 39.56 -10.90
CA ALA A 423 39.89 41.00 -11.16
C ALA A 423 38.55 41.38 -11.82
N ALA A 424 37.63 40.43 -11.99
CA ALA A 424 36.36 40.67 -12.64
C ALA A 424 35.42 41.51 -11.76
N SER A 425 34.55 42.32 -12.36
CA SER A 425 33.48 42.99 -11.63
C SER A 425 32.48 41.98 -11.04
N PRO A 426 31.71 42.32 -10.01
CA PRO A 426 30.67 41.44 -9.52
C PRO A 426 29.62 41.12 -10.58
N ALA A 427 29.22 39.87 -10.69
CA ALA A 427 28.06 39.42 -11.48
C ALA A 427 27.70 37.98 -11.08
N PRO A 428 26.42 37.57 -11.15
CA PRO A 428 26.03 36.18 -10.91
C PRO A 428 26.84 35.20 -11.77
N LEU A 429 27.19 34.06 -11.21
CA LEU A 429 27.92 32.99 -11.89
C LEU A 429 26.97 31.82 -12.16
N THR A 430 26.87 31.42 -13.42
CA THR A 430 26.15 30.20 -13.85
C THR A 430 27.14 29.08 -14.09
N LEU A 431 26.80 27.86 -13.65
CA LEU A 431 27.62 26.66 -13.70
C LEU A 431 26.86 25.53 -14.39
N ARG A 432 27.54 24.78 -15.28
CA ARG A 432 27.04 23.56 -15.89
C ARG A 432 28.11 22.49 -15.80
N VAL A 433 27.74 21.36 -15.22
CA VAL A 433 28.55 20.15 -15.16
C VAL A 433 27.92 19.13 -16.08
N THR A 434 28.70 18.61 -17.02
CA THR A 434 28.25 17.59 -17.98
C THR A 434 29.06 16.33 -17.79
N GLY A 435 28.40 15.23 -17.49
CA GLY A 435 28.98 13.89 -17.39
C GLY A 435 28.71 13.06 -18.64
N ASP A 436 29.59 12.10 -18.90
CA ASP A 436 29.38 11.05 -19.91
C ASP A 436 28.43 9.92 -19.44
N ARG A 437 27.98 10.00 -18.19
CA ARG A 437 27.11 9.02 -17.52
C ARG A 437 26.14 9.70 -16.55
N ALA A 438 25.09 8.97 -16.15
CA ALA A 438 24.02 9.48 -15.30
C ALA A 438 24.24 9.26 -13.80
N ASP A 439 25.27 8.51 -13.40
CA ASP A 439 25.61 8.16 -12.01
C ASP A 439 26.55 9.19 -11.34
N PHE A 440 26.65 10.40 -11.90
CA PHE A 440 27.36 11.51 -11.26
C PHE A 440 26.48 12.21 -10.23
N ASP A 441 27.13 12.68 -9.17
CA ASP A 441 26.54 13.52 -8.14
C ASP A 441 27.58 14.58 -7.73
N GLY A 442 27.13 15.65 -7.08
CA GLY A 442 28.02 16.76 -6.76
C GLY A 442 27.42 17.80 -5.83
N VAL A 443 28.27 18.71 -5.40
CA VAL A 443 27.90 19.89 -4.62
C VAL A 443 28.62 21.13 -5.13
N VAL A 444 27.97 22.28 -4.99
CA VAL A 444 28.61 23.59 -5.05
C VAL A 444 28.82 24.09 -3.63
N VAL A 445 30.06 24.40 -3.28
CA VAL A 445 30.41 25.04 -2.01
C VAL A 445 30.78 26.48 -2.30
N THR A 446 30.10 27.43 -1.66
CA THR A 446 30.38 28.85 -1.77
C THR A 446 30.95 29.37 -0.47
N GLN A 447 31.96 30.23 -0.54
CA GLN A 447 32.53 30.91 0.61
C GLN A 447 32.11 32.39 0.60
N ALA A 448 31.48 32.82 1.68
CA ALA A 448 31.08 34.21 1.86
C ALA A 448 32.30 35.14 1.98
N ALA A 449 32.28 36.25 1.25
CA ALA A 449 33.34 37.27 1.24
C ALA A 449 33.48 38.00 2.60
N SER A 450 32.40 38.08 3.38
CA SER A 450 32.33 38.87 4.61
C SER A 450 33.02 38.22 5.81
N ASP A 451 32.82 36.93 5.99
CA ASP A 451 33.17 36.18 7.20
C ASP A 451 33.78 34.80 6.90
N GLY A 452 33.88 34.41 5.62
CA GLY A 452 34.44 33.13 5.21
C GLY A 452 33.52 31.94 5.44
N LEU A 453 32.25 32.17 5.78
CA LEU A 453 31.27 31.10 6.03
C LEU A 453 31.06 30.26 4.77
N LEU A 454 31.08 28.93 4.93
CA LEU A 454 30.79 27.99 3.85
C LEU A 454 29.28 27.72 3.74
N SER A 455 28.76 27.75 2.52
CA SER A 455 27.41 27.29 2.19
C SER A 455 27.49 26.23 1.10
N VAL A 456 26.84 25.08 1.33
CA VAL A 456 26.84 23.93 0.42
C VAL A 456 25.46 23.76 -0.17
N SER A 457 25.40 23.57 -1.49
CA SER A 457 24.18 23.27 -2.23
C SER A 457 24.40 22.09 -3.17
N ASP A 458 23.45 21.17 -3.23
CA ASP A 458 23.55 19.99 -4.09
C ASP A 458 23.48 20.35 -5.58
N LEU A 459 24.23 19.60 -6.41
CA LEU A 459 24.13 19.63 -7.86
C LEU A 459 23.24 18.49 -8.33
N THR A 460 22.00 18.79 -8.67
CA THR A 460 21.08 17.77 -9.17
C THR A 460 21.35 17.47 -10.64
N PHE A 461 21.80 16.25 -10.94
CA PHE A 461 22.01 15.78 -12.30
C PHE A 461 20.69 15.30 -12.95
N SER A 462 20.40 15.81 -14.14
CA SER A 462 19.33 15.37 -15.04
C SER A 462 19.92 15.14 -16.44
N ASN A 463 19.70 13.96 -17.03
CA ASN A 463 20.27 13.59 -18.32
C ASN A 463 21.81 13.80 -18.38
N SER A 464 22.51 13.40 -17.32
CA SER A 464 23.97 13.57 -17.15
C SER A 464 24.45 15.02 -17.12
N GLN A 465 23.57 16.00 -16.89
CA GLN A 465 23.92 17.41 -16.74
C GLN A 465 23.37 17.98 -15.43
N ALA A 466 24.13 18.82 -14.75
CA ALA A 466 23.69 19.58 -13.58
C ALA A 466 24.03 21.05 -13.76
N THR A 467 23.13 21.94 -13.34
CA THR A 467 23.34 23.39 -13.38
C THR A 467 23.24 24.01 -11.99
N ALA A 468 23.92 25.14 -11.78
CA ALA A 468 23.83 25.91 -10.54
C ALA A 468 24.05 27.40 -10.78
N LEU A 469 23.45 28.23 -9.92
CA LEU A 469 23.56 29.68 -9.93
C LEU A 469 24.16 30.19 -8.62
N VAL A 470 25.18 31.05 -8.71
CA VAL A 470 25.78 31.76 -7.58
C VAL A 470 25.58 33.27 -7.77
N PRO A 471 24.51 33.87 -7.20
CA PRO A 471 24.16 35.27 -7.45
C PRO A 471 25.20 36.28 -6.96
N GLY A 472 25.88 35.94 -5.86
CA GLY A 472 26.79 36.81 -5.14
C GLY A 472 28.23 36.85 -5.67
N PHE A 473 28.53 36.19 -6.79
CA PHE A 473 29.91 35.98 -7.24
C PHE A 473 30.67 37.29 -7.52
N GLY A 474 31.78 37.49 -6.80
CA GLY A 474 32.60 38.71 -6.83
C GLY A 474 32.11 39.86 -5.94
N ASN A 475 31.05 39.68 -5.16
CA ASN A 475 30.57 40.65 -4.17
C ASN A 475 30.30 40.01 -2.80
N LEU A 476 29.36 39.07 -2.73
CA LEU A 476 29.02 38.33 -1.51
C LEU A 476 29.79 37.00 -1.42
N THR A 477 30.27 36.48 -2.55
CA THR A 477 30.96 35.19 -2.66
C THR A 477 32.30 35.38 -3.36
N ASP A 478 33.39 35.06 -2.67
CA ASP A 478 34.77 35.20 -3.18
C ASP A 478 35.37 33.89 -3.68
N GLU A 479 34.81 32.75 -3.26
CA GLU A 479 35.30 31.43 -3.66
C GLU A 479 34.14 30.48 -3.88
N VAL A 480 34.18 29.73 -4.98
CA VAL A 480 33.20 28.73 -5.36
C VAL A 480 33.94 27.44 -5.70
N TRP A 481 33.56 26.35 -5.05
CA TRP A 481 34.06 25.02 -5.34
C TRP A 481 32.94 24.18 -5.94
N VAL A 482 33.23 23.56 -7.09
CA VAL A 482 32.37 22.54 -7.67
C VAL A 482 33.02 21.21 -7.38
N ILE A 483 32.40 20.36 -6.56
CA ILE A 483 32.94 19.07 -6.15
C ILE A 483 32.00 17.99 -6.68
N VAL A 484 32.52 17.09 -7.51
CA VAL A 484 31.76 16.08 -8.23
C VAL A 484 32.37 14.71 -7.98
N TRP A 485 31.52 13.69 -7.81
CA TRP A 485 31.93 12.31 -7.69
C TRP A 485 31.05 11.38 -8.52
N LEU A 486 31.57 10.20 -8.83
CA LEU A 486 30.83 9.16 -9.54
C LEU A 486 30.20 8.20 -8.52
N ALA A 487 28.93 8.37 -8.19
CA ALA A 487 28.17 7.55 -7.24
C ALA A 487 27.85 6.15 -7.81
N SER A 488 28.91 5.35 -8.01
CA SER A 488 28.78 4.06 -8.68
C SER A 488 27.98 3.06 -7.86
N SER A 489 27.02 2.39 -8.50
CA SER A 489 26.24 1.30 -7.93
C SER A 489 26.96 -0.05 -7.93
N VAL A 490 28.15 -0.13 -8.53
CA VAL A 490 28.98 -1.34 -8.46
C VAL A 490 29.53 -1.48 -7.05
N GLY A 491 29.31 -2.66 -6.46
CA GLY A 491 29.63 -2.96 -5.07
C GLY A 491 31.13 -2.84 -4.73
N ASP A 492 31.39 -2.88 -3.42
CA ASP A 492 32.71 -2.75 -2.84
C ASP A 492 33.61 -3.96 -3.11
N CYS A 493 34.90 -3.72 -3.01
CA CYS A 493 35.95 -4.68 -3.32
C CYS A 493 36.39 -5.42 -2.04
N ASP A 494 36.21 -6.75 -2.03
CA ASP A 494 36.76 -7.69 -1.03
C ASP A 494 37.96 -8.47 -1.60
N TYR A 495 38.74 -9.17 -0.76
CA TYR A 495 39.93 -9.96 -1.16
C TYR A 495 39.73 -10.95 -2.34
N THR A 496 38.50 -11.30 -2.69
CA THR A 496 38.11 -12.30 -3.69
C THR A 496 37.26 -11.77 -4.84
N SER A 497 36.67 -10.58 -4.72
CA SER A 497 35.65 -10.07 -5.66
C SER A 497 36.10 -8.88 -6.52
N CYS A 498 37.30 -8.33 -6.30
CA CYS A 498 37.81 -7.22 -7.11
C CYS A 498 38.11 -7.67 -8.55
N GLY A 499 37.20 -7.34 -9.47
CA GLY A 499 37.44 -7.49 -10.91
C GLY A 499 38.61 -6.63 -11.39
N PRO A 500 39.11 -6.84 -12.62
CA PRO A 500 40.29 -6.13 -13.15
C PRO A 500 40.07 -4.62 -13.40
N SER A 501 38.85 -4.12 -13.25
CA SER A 501 38.49 -2.72 -13.52
C SER A 501 37.29 -2.29 -12.67
N TYR A 502 37.29 -1.04 -12.24
CA TYR A 502 36.15 -0.37 -11.62
C TYR A 502 35.48 0.60 -12.61
N PRO A 503 34.20 0.98 -12.43
CA PRO A 503 33.55 1.94 -13.32
C PRO A 503 34.28 3.28 -13.34
N THR A 504 34.39 3.86 -14.52
CA THR A 504 34.99 5.19 -14.74
C THR A 504 34.01 6.07 -15.50
N GLY A 505 34.07 7.36 -15.24
CA GLY A 505 33.34 8.38 -16.00
C GLY A 505 34.17 9.64 -16.18
N THR A 506 33.70 10.52 -17.04
CA THR A 506 34.33 11.79 -17.41
C THR A 506 33.35 12.93 -17.19
N ILE A 507 33.83 14.02 -16.58
CA ILE A 507 33.05 15.25 -16.44
C ILE A 507 33.74 16.44 -17.08
N ASP A 508 32.91 17.36 -17.54
CA ASP A 508 33.26 18.66 -18.09
C ASP A 508 32.57 19.73 -17.24
N LEU A 509 33.26 20.84 -16.98
CA LEU A 509 32.73 22.01 -16.27
C LEU A 509 32.75 23.23 -17.18
N GLU A 510 31.60 23.88 -17.30
CA GLU A 510 31.42 25.16 -17.96
C GLU A 510 30.89 26.18 -16.96
N ALA A 511 31.44 27.39 -16.99
CA ALA A 511 31.08 28.46 -16.07
C ALA A 511 31.12 29.81 -16.78
N ALA A 512 30.14 30.68 -16.53
CA ALA A 512 30.09 32.01 -17.11
C ALA A 512 29.46 33.04 -16.17
N ARG A 513 29.80 34.31 -16.36
CA ARG A 513 29.17 35.42 -15.63
C ARG A 513 27.94 35.93 -16.38
N ILE A 514 26.83 36.10 -15.68
CA ILE A 514 25.59 36.69 -16.23
C ILE A 514 25.74 38.21 -16.19
N THR A 515 25.99 38.82 -17.35
CA THR A 515 26.31 40.25 -17.45
C THR A 515 25.11 41.16 -17.73
N ALA A 516 23.97 40.56 -18.10
CA ALA A 516 22.67 41.22 -18.24
C ALA A 516 21.57 40.21 -17.88
N PRO A 517 20.46 40.64 -17.24
CA PRO A 517 19.31 39.78 -16.99
C PRO A 517 18.76 39.19 -18.30
N ALA A 518 18.24 37.97 -18.23
CA ALA A 518 17.46 37.41 -19.32
C ALA A 518 16.15 38.19 -19.51
N THR A 519 15.63 38.20 -20.73
CA THR A 519 14.35 38.84 -21.07
C THR A 519 13.40 37.85 -21.70
N ILE A 520 12.10 38.02 -21.47
CA ILE A 520 11.04 37.23 -22.10
C ILE A 520 10.12 38.13 -22.94
N ASP A 521 9.80 37.71 -24.16
CA ASP A 521 8.85 38.42 -25.02
C ASP A 521 7.85 37.43 -25.65
N THR A 522 6.66 37.93 -26.01
CA THR A 522 5.67 37.14 -26.74
C THR A 522 5.95 37.19 -28.23
N GLY A 523 6.02 36.03 -28.87
CA GLY A 523 6.23 35.84 -30.30
C GLY A 523 4.93 35.72 -31.09
N ASN A 524 4.87 34.77 -32.02
CA ASN A 524 3.71 34.57 -32.87
C ASN A 524 2.52 33.98 -32.11
N VAL A 525 1.33 34.35 -32.56
CA VAL A 525 0.05 33.78 -32.10
C VAL A 525 -0.70 33.24 -33.31
N THR A 526 -1.10 31.99 -33.23
CA THR A 526 -1.93 31.31 -34.23
C THR A 526 -3.15 30.69 -33.56
N THR A 527 -4.28 30.67 -34.27
CA THR A 527 -5.52 30.03 -33.84
C THR A 527 -5.93 28.97 -34.84
N SER A 528 -6.65 27.95 -34.36
CA SER A 528 -7.11 26.83 -35.18
C SER A 528 -8.44 26.28 -34.67
N ASP A 529 -9.27 25.83 -35.61
CA ASP A 529 -10.49 25.04 -35.41
C ASP A 529 -10.14 23.54 -35.37
N ARG A 530 -10.18 22.92 -34.18
CA ARG A 530 -9.82 21.52 -33.95
C ARG A 530 -11.00 20.59 -34.13
N ASP A 531 -12.21 20.98 -33.70
CA ASP A 531 -13.40 20.14 -33.84
C ASP A 531 -14.10 20.25 -35.21
N GLY A 532 -13.68 21.19 -36.05
CA GLY A 532 -14.10 21.36 -37.43
C GLY A 532 -15.44 22.07 -37.58
N ASP A 533 -15.89 22.80 -36.57
CA ASP A 533 -17.20 23.45 -36.57
C ASP A 533 -17.22 24.87 -37.17
N GLY A 534 -16.06 25.35 -37.59
CA GLY A 534 -15.84 26.63 -38.25
C GLY A 534 -15.48 27.77 -37.29
N LEU A 535 -15.32 27.50 -35.99
CA LEU A 535 -14.84 28.44 -35.00
C LEU A 535 -13.46 28.00 -34.48
N ASP A 536 -12.52 28.95 -34.36
CA ASP A 536 -11.21 28.62 -33.78
C ASP A 536 -11.36 28.35 -32.27
N ASP A 537 -10.94 27.17 -31.85
CA ASP A 537 -11.08 26.64 -30.48
C ASP A 537 -9.73 26.43 -29.77
N THR A 538 -8.62 26.61 -30.48
CA THR A 538 -7.29 26.34 -29.94
C THR A 538 -6.34 27.47 -30.30
N VAL A 539 -5.59 27.94 -29.30
CA VAL A 539 -4.50 28.91 -29.45
C VAL A 539 -3.17 28.18 -29.41
N GLU A 540 -2.27 28.54 -30.31
CA GLU A 540 -0.83 28.33 -30.20
C GLU A 540 -0.17 29.69 -30.00
N LEU A 541 0.62 29.81 -28.94
CA LEU A 541 1.31 31.05 -28.59
C LEU A 541 2.78 30.75 -28.31
N GLU A 542 3.65 31.43 -29.06
CA GLU A 542 5.10 31.37 -28.96
C GLU A 542 5.60 32.44 -27.99
N PHE A 543 6.57 32.10 -27.14
CA PHE A 543 7.31 33.06 -26.33
C PHE A 543 8.82 32.81 -26.50
N ASP A 544 9.57 33.91 -26.47
CA ASP A 544 11.01 33.92 -26.69
C ASP A 544 11.74 34.28 -25.40
N VAL A 545 12.67 33.43 -24.97
CA VAL A 545 13.59 33.73 -23.87
C VAL A 545 14.95 34.07 -24.43
N LEU A 546 15.46 35.25 -24.13
CA LEU A 546 16.80 35.71 -24.52
C LEU A 546 17.68 35.86 -23.28
N SER A 547 18.74 35.04 -23.19
CA SER A 547 19.81 35.25 -22.20
C SER A 547 21.13 35.61 -22.87
N ASN A 548 21.80 36.64 -22.33
CA ASN A 548 23.16 37.02 -22.73
C ASN A 548 24.24 36.19 -21.99
N ALA A 549 23.84 35.34 -21.05
CA ALA A 549 24.75 34.38 -20.43
C ALA A 549 25.19 33.33 -21.45
N PHE A 550 26.27 32.60 -21.16
CA PHE A 550 26.70 31.48 -22.01
C PHE A 550 25.65 30.36 -22.03
N PHE A 551 25.05 30.07 -20.87
CA PHE A 551 23.85 29.25 -20.68
C PHE A 551 23.15 29.71 -19.39
N GLU A 552 21.85 29.53 -19.32
CA GLU A 552 21.01 29.84 -18.17
C GLU A 552 19.74 29.00 -18.25
N ASP A 553 19.41 28.32 -17.16
CA ASP A 553 18.15 27.59 -17.04
C ASP A 553 17.15 28.51 -16.36
N LEU A 554 16.02 28.78 -17.03
CA LEU A 554 15.00 29.73 -16.59
C LEU A 554 13.66 29.03 -16.49
N ASP A 555 13.03 29.12 -15.32
CA ASP A 555 11.69 28.58 -15.10
C ASP A 555 10.64 29.62 -15.54
N VAL A 556 9.76 29.24 -16.46
CA VAL A 556 8.71 30.09 -16.99
C VAL A 556 7.35 29.52 -16.56
N ALA A 557 6.68 30.28 -15.70
CA ALA A 557 5.29 30.03 -15.32
C ALA A 557 4.36 30.71 -16.32
N VAL A 558 3.44 29.94 -16.90
CA VAL A 558 2.42 30.41 -17.84
C VAL A 558 1.08 30.34 -17.15
N ALA A 559 0.37 31.47 -17.07
CA ALA A 559 -0.98 31.54 -16.52
C ALA A 559 -1.96 32.06 -17.58
N VAL A 560 -3.02 31.29 -17.83
CA VAL A 560 -4.12 31.69 -18.70
C VAL A 560 -5.18 32.39 -17.88
N ARG A 561 -5.55 33.61 -18.26
CA ARG A 561 -6.61 34.40 -17.62
C ARG A 561 -7.80 34.59 -18.55
N ASP A 562 -9.01 34.44 -18.02
CA ASP A 562 -10.23 34.78 -18.74
C ASP A 562 -10.48 36.30 -18.85
N GLY A 563 -11.54 36.69 -19.54
CA GLY A 563 -11.94 38.10 -19.72
C GLY A 563 -12.34 38.82 -18.42
N THR A 564 -12.44 38.12 -17.29
CA THR A 564 -12.65 38.71 -15.95
C THR A 564 -11.33 38.90 -15.19
N GLY A 565 -10.22 38.38 -15.71
CA GLY A 565 -8.89 38.37 -15.09
C GLY A 565 -8.65 37.16 -14.17
N THR A 566 -9.57 36.20 -14.12
CA THR A 566 -9.45 34.99 -13.29
C THR A 566 -8.52 34.01 -13.97
N VAL A 567 -7.60 33.40 -13.22
CA VAL A 567 -6.72 32.35 -13.73
C VAL A 567 -7.55 31.09 -13.97
N VAL A 568 -7.54 30.60 -15.22
CA VAL A 568 -8.26 29.42 -15.68
C VAL A 568 -7.36 28.19 -15.66
N ASP A 569 -6.10 28.36 -16.06
CA ASP A 569 -5.12 27.29 -16.08
C ASP A 569 -3.70 27.82 -15.92
N THR A 570 -2.79 26.96 -15.47
CA THR A 570 -1.37 27.28 -15.27
C THR A 570 -0.46 26.13 -15.68
N LEU A 571 0.71 26.45 -16.21
CA LEU A 571 1.72 25.48 -16.63
C LEU A 571 3.11 26.06 -16.35
N ASP A 572 3.99 25.26 -15.75
CA ASP A 572 5.40 25.62 -15.61
C ASP A 572 6.24 24.88 -16.65
N THR A 573 7.21 25.56 -17.23
CA THR A 573 8.20 24.98 -18.14
C THR A 573 9.58 25.54 -17.86
N ARG A 574 10.63 24.81 -18.23
CA ARG A 574 12.01 25.28 -18.14
C ARG A 574 12.54 25.56 -19.54
N VAL A 575 13.20 26.71 -19.71
CA VAL A 575 13.85 27.11 -20.95
C VAL A 575 15.35 27.23 -20.70
N GLU A 576 16.13 26.46 -21.44
CA GLU A 576 17.59 26.55 -21.47
C GLU A 576 17.99 27.60 -22.52
N ALA A 577 18.36 28.80 -22.07
CA ALA A 577 18.70 29.93 -22.94
C ALA A 577 20.17 30.36 -22.78
N GLY A 578 20.78 30.91 -23.82
CA GLY A 578 22.16 31.36 -23.75
C GLY A 578 22.76 31.78 -25.09
N GLY A 579 24.02 32.21 -25.05
CA GLY A 579 24.78 32.65 -26.22
C GLY A 579 24.24 33.94 -26.86
N GLY A 580 23.35 34.67 -26.19
CA GLY A 580 22.70 35.86 -26.76
C GLY A 580 21.78 35.56 -27.94
N GLN A 581 21.25 34.33 -28.04
CA GLN A 581 20.26 33.95 -29.05
C GLN A 581 18.90 33.70 -28.36
N PRO A 582 17.78 34.18 -28.94
CA PRO A 582 16.46 33.83 -28.44
C PRO A 582 16.18 32.34 -28.56
N VAL A 583 15.57 31.77 -27.53
CA VAL A 583 15.05 30.40 -27.52
C VAL A 583 13.54 30.46 -27.50
N SER A 584 12.93 30.03 -28.61
CA SER A 584 11.48 30.07 -28.82
C SER A 584 10.82 28.80 -28.29
N THR A 585 9.75 28.96 -27.51
CA THR A 585 8.93 27.87 -26.95
C THR A 585 7.46 28.17 -27.22
N SER A 586 6.68 27.14 -27.57
CA SER A 586 5.23 27.27 -27.79
C SER A 586 4.42 26.68 -26.65
N VAL A 587 3.32 27.33 -26.32
CA VAL A 587 2.23 26.78 -25.52
C VAL A 587 0.95 26.68 -26.35
N PHE A 588 0.14 25.68 -26.04
CA PHE A 588 -1.13 25.39 -26.69
C PHE A 588 -2.24 25.45 -25.64
N PHE A 589 -3.35 26.13 -25.94
CA PHE A 589 -4.48 26.23 -25.04
C PHE A 589 -5.80 26.08 -25.78
N THR A 590 -6.65 25.20 -25.26
CA THR A 590 -8.04 25.02 -25.68
C THR A 590 -8.94 25.34 -24.47
N PRO A 591 -9.87 26.30 -24.55
CA PRO A 591 -10.73 26.64 -23.42
C PRO A 591 -11.91 25.66 -23.29
N ASN A 592 -12.52 25.63 -22.11
CA ASN A 592 -13.77 24.90 -21.82
C ASN A 592 -15.03 25.77 -21.91
N ALA A 593 -14.89 27.01 -22.41
CA ALA A 593 -15.98 27.95 -22.58
C ALA A 593 -15.61 29.01 -23.64
N ASP A 594 -16.62 29.54 -24.34
CA ASP A 594 -16.42 30.67 -25.24
C ASP A 594 -15.95 31.89 -24.44
N GLY A 595 -14.87 32.54 -24.87
CA GLY A 595 -14.34 33.64 -24.08
C GLY A 595 -13.21 34.44 -24.72
N GLN A 596 -12.72 35.40 -23.95
CA GLN A 596 -11.46 36.07 -24.20
C GLN A 596 -10.42 35.57 -23.20
N TYR A 597 -9.23 35.24 -23.70
CA TYR A 597 -8.14 34.69 -22.92
C TYR A 597 -6.84 35.45 -23.15
N SER A 598 -6.10 35.72 -22.09
CA SER A 598 -4.75 36.31 -22.13
C SER A 598 -3.75 35.42 -21.39
N PHE A 599 -2.51 35.42 -21.84
CA PHE A 599 -1.45 34.56 -21.33
C PHE A 599 -0.41 35.42 -20.63
N GLU A 600 -0.21 35.17 -19.33
CA GLU A 600 0.79 35.82 -18.49
C GLU A 600 1.99 34.88 -18.36
N PHE A 601 3.18 35.39 -18.66
CA PHE A 601 4.43 34.65 -18.56
C PHE A 601 5.28 35.29 -17.47
N THR A 602 5.60 34.52 -16.43
CA THR A 602 6.52 34.93 -15.37
C THR A 602 7.77 34.08 -15.42
N MET A 603 8.89 34.68 -15.81
CA MET A 603 10.18 34.02 -15.87
C MET A 603 10.94 34.20 -14.55
N ARG A 604 11.51 33.11 -14.03
CA ARG A 604 12.23 33.04 -12.76
C ARG A 604 13.60 32.42 -12.94
N ASP A 605 14.54 32.85 -12.10
CA ASP A 605 15.85 32.20 -11.98
C ASP A 605 15.72 30.86 -11.21
N LEU A 606 16.81 30.09 -11.16
CA LEU A 606 16.89 28.81 -10.42
C LEU A 606 16.67 28.96 -8.89
N LEU A 607 16.63 30.19 -8.37
CA LEU A 607 16.34 30.47 -6.96
C LEU A 607 14.88 30.92 -6.75
N GLY A 608 14.08 30.98 -7.82
CA GLY A 608 12.68 31.36 -7.81
C GLY A 608 12.40 32.87 -7.86
N ASN A 609 13.44 33.70 -7.99
CA ASN A 609 13.26 35.15 -8.13
C ASN A 609 12.75 35.48 -9.53
N VAL A 610 11.79 36.39 -9.63
CA VAL A 610 11.29 36.88 -10.92
C VAL A 610 12.39 37.67 -11.63
N VAL A 611 12.69 37.28 -12.86
CA VAL A 611 13.68 37.92 -13.73
C VAL A 611 12.99 38.89 -14.67
N ASP A 612 11.93 38.45 -15.35
CA ASP A 612 11.16 39.26 -16.30
C ASP A 612 9.73 38.70 -16.44
N GLU A 613 8.79 39.54 -16.90
CA GLU A 613 7.37 39.20 -17.05
C GLU A 613 6.81 39.82 -18.32
N THR A 614 5.95 39.08 -19.03
CA THR A 614 5.21 39.60 -20.19
C THR A 614 3.79 39.06 -20.23
N THR A 615 2.92 39.70 -21.02
CA THR A 615 1.52 39.27 -21.16
C THR A 615 1.06 39.46 -22.59
N SER A 616 0.38 38.45 -23.14
CA SER A 616 -0.20 38.52 -24.47
C SER A 616 -1.37 39.52 -24.53
N ALA A 617 -1.70 39.96 -25.75
CA ALA A 617 -3.00 40.58 -25.99
C ALA A 617 -4.14 39.56 -25.72
N PRO A 618 -5.35 39.99 -25.30
CA PRO A 618 -6.51 39.11 -25.20
C PRO A 618 -6.92 38.54 -26.56
N LEU A 619 -7.18 37.23 -26.60
CA LEU A 619 -7.60 36.48 -27.79
C LEU A 619 -9.01 35.95 -27.58
N THR A 620 -9.88 36.12 -28.58
CA THR A 620 -11.22 35.52 -28.55
C THR A 620 -11.13 34.11 -29.15
N VAL A 621 -11.55 33.11 -28.39
CA VAL A 621 -11.46 31.68 -28.76
C VAL A 621 -12.77 31.00 -28.36
N ALA A 622 -13.26 30.11 -29.21
CA ALA A 622 -14.45 29.32 -28.93
C ALA A 622 -14.12 28.11 -28.05
N ASN A 623 -15.13 27.58 -27.36
CA ASN A 623 -15.05 26.29 -26.69
C ASN A 623 -15.01 25.15 -27.72
N MET A 624 -14.22 24.13 -27.46
CA MET A 624 -14.24 22.90 -28.25
C MET A 624 -15.44 22.04 -27.83
N ARG A 625 -16.13 21.38 -28.77
CA ARG A 625 -17.26 20.51 -28.44
C ARG A 625 -16.83 19.31 -27.58
N PRO A 626 -17.69 18.86 -26.65
CA PRO A 626 -17.42 17.65 -25.89
C PRO A 626 -17.64 16.42 -26.77
N VAL A 627 -17.07 15.29 -26.35
CA VAL A 627 -17.22 13.99 -27.01
C VAL A 627 -18.21 13.14 -26.22
N SER A 628 -19.30 12.71 -26.86
CA SER A 628 -20.20 11.69 -26.29
C SER A 628 -19.67 10.29 -26.53
N ASN A 629 -19.89 9.40 -25.57
CA ASN A 629 -19.60 7.98 -25.66
C ASN A 629 -20.74 7.19 -25.02
N GLY A 630 -21.73 6.82 -25.83
CA GLY A 630 -22.88 6.06 -25.39
C GLY A 630 -22.66 4.55 -25.53
N ASN A 631 -23.27 3.79 -24.62
CA ASN A 631 -23.29 2.33 -24.71
C ASN A 631 -24.68 1.77 -24.38
N VAL A 632 -24.98 0.59 -24.93
CA VAL A 632 -26.22 -0.15 -24.71
C VAL A 632 -25.91 -1.56 -24.19
N SER A 633 -26.76 -2.08 -23.30
CA SER A 633 -26.56 -3.43 -22.74
C SER A 633 -26.70 -4.54 -23.78
N THR A 634 -27.43 -4.28 -24.86
CA THR A 634 -27.57 -5.15 -26.03
C THR A 634 -27.98 -4.33 -27.25
N ASN A 635 -27.50 -4.74 -28.42
CA ASN A 635 -27.94 -4.20 -29.71
C ASN A 635 -29.13 -4.97 -30.31
N VAL A 636 -29.52 -6.10 -29.71
CA VAL A 636 -30.70 -6.88 -30.07
C VAL A 636 -31.50 -7.22 -28.82
N THR A 637 -32.79 -6.91 -28.79
CA THR A 637 -33.67 -7.24 -27.65
C THR A 637 -35.01 -7.80 -28.12
N LEU A 638 -35.69 -8.53 -27.25
CA LEU A 638 -37.08 -8.90 -27.48
C LEU A 638 -37.99 -7.70 -27.21
N SER A 639 -39.17 -7.69 -27.83
CA SER A 639 -40.22 -6.73 -27.48
C SER A 639 -40.50 -6.77 -25.97
N TRP A 640 -40.76 -5.62 -25.36
CA TRP A 640 -41.01 -5.41 -23.91
C TRP A 640 -39.84 -5.67 -22.95
N ASN A 641 -38.74 -6.27 -23.40
CA ASN A 641 -37.55 -6.44 -22.56
C ASN A 641 -36.78 -5.13 -22.40
N ASP A 642 -36.36 -4.84 -21.17
CA ASP A 642 -35.59 -3.65 -20.85
C ASP A 642 -34.19 -3.69 -21.47
N VAL A 643 -33.83 -2.60 -22.13
CA VAL A 643 -32.47 -2.25 -22.54
C VAL A 643 -31.94 -1.20 -21.59
N ALA A 644 -30.75 -1.43 -21.05
CA ALA A 644 -30.05 -0.43 -20.24
C ALA A 644 -29.12 0.38 -21.13
N PHE A 645 -29.23 1.71 -21.02
CA PHE A 645 -28.42 2.68 -21.73
C PHE A 645 -27.43 3.30 -20.75
N THR A 646 -26.19 3.48 -21.18
CA THR A 646 -25.14 4.10 -20.38
C THR A 646 -24.63 5.30 -21.14
N GLY A 647 -24.87 6.49 -20.59
CA GLY A 647 -24.39 7.74 -21.15
C GLY A 647 -23.05 8.07 -20.55
N ASP A 648 -22.04 8.25 -21.39
CA ASP A 648 -20.74 8.73 -20.99
C ASP A 648 -20.22 9.75 -22.00
N GLY A 649 -19.08 10.34 -21.69
CA GLY A 649 -18.45 11.35 -22.52
C GLY A 649 -17.47 12.17 -21.72
N PHE A 650 -16.79 13.09 -22.39
CA PHE A 650 -15.84 14.00 -21.76
C PHE A 650 -15.74 15.30 -22.56
N ASP A 651 -15.39 16.37 -21.87
CA ASP A 651 -15.00 17.66 -22.43
C ASP A 651 -13.49 17.84 -22.24
N ALA A 652 -12.75 17.98 -23.35
CA ALA A 652 -11.29 18.00 -23.31
C ALA A 652 -10.77 19.44 -23.45
N TRP A 653 -9.92 19.90 -22.55
CA TRP A 653 -9.44 21.29 -22.57
C TRP A 653 -8.11 21.44 -21.81
N GLY A 654 -7.53 22.63 -21.85
CA GLY A 654 -6.38 23.03 -21.02
C GLY A 654 -5.14 23.48 -21.78
N LEU A 655 -4.13 23.87 -21.01
CA LEU A 655 -2.84 24.42 -21.40
C LEU A 655 -1.77 23.31 -21.49
N SER A 656 -0.95 23.32 -22.53
CA SER A 656 0.05 22.29 -22.80
C SER A 656 1.28 22.83 -23.54
N LEU A 657 2.43 22.16 -23.40
CA LEU A 657 3.64 22.41 -24.21
C LEU A 657 3.64 21.68 -25.56
N VAL A 658 2.77 20.69 -25.71
CA VAL A 658 2.74 19.81 -26.88
C VAL A 658 1.42 19.99 -27.61
N ASN A 659 1.50 20.26 -28.91
CA ASN A 659 0.33 20.37 -29.77
C ASN A 659 -0.54 19.10 -29.67
N ASN A 660 -1.86 19.29 -29.61
CA ASN A 660 -2.87 18.23 -29.47
C ASN A 660 -2.81 17.42 -28.17
N THR A 661 -2.13 17.93 -27.14
CA THR A 661 -2.23 17.37 -25.79
C THR A 661 -3.17 18.24 -24.96
N LEU A 662 -4.23 17.64 -24.42
CA LEU A 662 -5.24 18.28 -23.59
C LEU A 662 -5.19 17.66 -22.19
N PRO A 663 -4.77 18.40 -21.15
CA PRO A 663 -4.52 17.82 -19.83
C PRO A 663 -5.80 17.49 -19.05
N TYR A 664 -6.93 18.13 -19.37
CA TYR A 664 -8.19 17.95 -18.65
C TYR A 664 -9.24 17.25 -19.49
N LEU A 665 -10.02 16.38 -18.83
CA LEU A 665 -11.13 15.63 -19.39
C LEU A 665 -12.30 15.72 -18.39
N ASP A 666 -13.10 16.76 -18.52
CA ASP A 666 -14.20 17.02 -17.59
C ASP A 666 -15.44 16.18 -17.93
N PRO A 667 -16.19 15.69 -16.92
CA PRO A 667 -17.41 14.95 -17.15
C PRO A 667 -18.53 15.88 -17.66
N PRO A 668 -19.42 15.40 -18.56
CA PRO A 668 -20.55 16.17 -19.02
C PRO A 668 -21.51 16.58 -17.91
N VAL A 669 -22.13 17.76 -18.04
CA VAL A 669 -23.11 18.29 -17.09
C VAL A 669 -24.55 17.91 -17.42
N ALA A 670 -24.81 17.47 -18.66
CA ALA A 670 -26.13 16.98 -19.07
C ALA A 670 -26.05 15.92 -20.18
N TYR A 671 -27.12 15.13 -20.28
CA TYR A 671 -27.30 14.06 -21.27
C TYR A 671 -28.62 14.27 -21.99
N ALA A 672 -28.66 13.99 -23.29
CA ALA A 672 -29.87 14.00 -24.10
C ALA A 672 -29.95 12.70 -24.91
N TRP A 673 -30.88 11.85 -24.53
CA TRP A 673 -31.20 10.61 -25.24
C TRP A 673 -32.44 10.78 -26.10
N ASP A 674 -32.38 10.33 -27.35
CA ASP A 674 -33.54 10.05 -28.20
C ASP A 674 -33.52 8.56 -28.56
N PHE A 675 -34.59 7.84 -28.25
CA PHE A 675 -34.62 6.38 -28.41
C PHE A 675 -35.09 5.92 -29.80
N GLY A 676 -35.34 6.85 -30.73
CA GLY A 676 -35.75 6.54 -32.11
C GLY A 676 -37.24 6.21 -32.26
N ASP A 677 -38.04 6.33 -31.19
CA ASP A 677 -39.49 6.05 -31.16
C ASP A 677 -40.32 7.23 -30.63
N ASN A 678 -39.80 8.45 -30.77
CA ASN A 678 -40.33 9.72 -30.23
C ASN A 678 -40.30 9.84 -28.70
N GLN A 679 -39.61 8.94 -28.00
CA GLN A 679 -39.36 9.03 -26.56
C GLN A 679 -37.93 9.55 -26.31
N THR A 680 -37.77 10.37 -25.28
CA THR A 680 -36.47 10.97 -24.91
C THR A 680 -36.18 10.84 -23.42
N SER A 681 -34.93 11.04 -23.02
CA SER A 681 -34.52 11.07 -21.60
C SER A 681 -33.36 12.04 -21.35
N GLY A 682 -33.38 12.69 -20.18
CA GLY A 682 -32.27 13.51 -19.68
C GLY A 682 -31.39 12.81 -18.63
N LEU A 683 -31.66 11.53 -18.34
CA LEU A 683 -30.88 10.76 -17.37
C LEU A 683 -29.54 10.32 -17.97
N LYS A 684 -28.50 10.25 -17.14
CA LYS A 684 -27.20 9.67 -17.55
C LYS A 684 -27.35 8.24 -18.05
N SER A 685 -28.06 7.39 -17.29
CA SER A 685 -28.25 5.98 -17.60
C SER A 685 -29.73 5.56 -17.51
N PRO A 686 -30.54 5.76 -18.55
CA PRO A 686 -31.93 5.30 -18.57
C PRO A 686 -32.04 3.78 -18.83
N VAL A 687 -33.16 3.19 -18.42
CA VAL A 687 -33.51 1.78 -18.71
C VAL A 687 -34.93 1.74 -19.25
N ARG A 688 -35.16 1.02 -20.36
CA ARG A 688 -36.50 0.87 -20.94
C ARG A 688 -36.59 -0.25 -21.98
N GLY A 689 -37.79 -0.78 -22.20
CA GLY A 689 -38.10 -1.68 -23.32
C GLY A 689 -38.80 -1.00 -24.52
N TYR A 690 -38.85 -1.72 -25.64
CA TYR A 690 -39.54 -1.31 -26.88
C TYR A 690 -40.77 -2.19 -27.11
N GLN A 691 -41.91 -1.57 -27.40
CA GLN A 691 -43.18 -2.32 -27.57
C GLN A 691 -43.34 -2.93 -28.96
N ASN A 692 -42.77 -2.29 -29.98
CA ASN A 692 -42.92 -2.71 -31.37
C ASN A 692 -41.57 -3.21 -31.93
N ILE A 693 -41.63 -4.28 -32.71
CA ILE A 693 -40.51 -4.81 -33.50
C ILE A 693 -40.04 -3.74 -34.50
N GLY A 694 -38.72 -3.60 -34.66
CA GLY A 694 -38.13 -2.65 -35.59
C GLY A 694 -36.67 -2.31 -35.28
N LEU A 695 -36.04 -1.57 -36.18
CA LEU A 695 -34.72 -1.01 -35.98
C LEU A 695 -34.83 0.43 -35.49
N TYR A 696 -34.28 0.72 -34.32
CA TYR A 696 -34.29 2.03 -33.68
C TYR A 696 -32.88 2.58 -33.65
N ASN A 697 -32.68 3.77 -34.22
CA ASN A 697 -31.42 4.50 -34.10
C ASN A 697 -31.50 5.37 -32.85
N VAL A 698 -31.01 4.84 -31.73
CA VAL A 698 -30.91 5.62 -30.49
C VAL A 698 -29.79 6.62 -30.65
N SER A 699 -29.98 7.84 -30.17
CA SER A 699 -28.93 8.84 -30.15
C SER A 699 -28.65 9.38 -28.76
N LEU A 700 -27.38 9.71 -28.53
CA LEU A 700 -26.88 10.40 -27.36
C LEU A 700 -26.19 11.70 -27.79
N GLN A 701 -26.52 12.78 -27.11
CA GLN A 701 -25.67 13.97 -27.03
C GLN A 701 -25.35 14.26 -25.56
N VAL A 702 -24.15 14.78 -25.32
CA VAL A 702 -23.72 15.23 -24.00
C VAL A 702 -23.41 16.72 -24.02
N LYS A 703 -23.59 17.39 -22.88
CA LYS A 703 -23.36 18.84 -22.75
C LYS A 703 -22.21 19.10 -21.79
N ASP A 704 -21.32 20.02 -22.13
CA ASP A 704 -20.23 20.46 -21.28
C ASP A 704 -20.59 21.66 -20.37
N VAL A 705 -19.61 22.13 -19.62
CA VAL A 705 -19.72 23.31 -18.75
C VAL A 705 -19.83 24.63 -19.52
N GLY A 706 -19.20 24.72 -20.69
CA GLY A 706 -19.25 25.87 -21.61
C GLY A 706 -20.61 26.06 -22.27
N GLY A 707 -21.45 25.03 -22.25
CA GLY A 707 -22.80 25.04 -22.76
C GLY A 707 -22.95 24.46 -24.16
N LEU A 708 -21.91 23.86 -24.74
CA LEU A 708 -21.94 23.20 -26.04
C LEU A 708 -22.40 21.75 -25.93
N TRP A 709 -23.06 21.28 -26.99
CA TRP A 709 -23.46 19.89 -27.12
C TRP A 709 -22.49 19.16 -28.03
N SER A 710 -22.22 17.89 -27.71
CA SER A 710 -21.44 17.00 -28.56
C SER A 710 -22.12 16.77 -29.90
N GLU A 711 -21.34 16.25 -30.84
CA GLU A 711 -21.89 15.53 -32.00
C GLU A 711 -22.82 14.39 -31.54
N VAL A 712 -23.71 13.98 -32.45
CA VAL A 712 -24.69 12.94 -32.17
C VAL A 712 -24.02 11.57 -32.26
N ASP A 713 -23.93 10.86 -31.14
CA ASP A 713 -23.55 9.45 -31.11
C ASP A 713 -24.80 8.58 -31.37
N VAL A 714 -24.71 7.62 -32.29
CA VAL A 714 -25.85 6.81 -32.75
C VAL A 714 -25.63 5.33 -32.46
N LEU A 715 -26.53 4.75 -31.68
CA LEU A 715 -26.52 3.36 -31.21
C LEU A 715 -27.75 2.62 -31.80
N PRO A 716 -27.57 1.79 -32.83
CA PRO A 716 -28.69 1.04 -33.41
C PRO A 716 -29.11 -0.12 -32.49
N ILE A 717 -30.42 -0.25 -32.28
CA ILE A 717 -31.06 -1.36 -31.56
C ILE A 717 -32.07 -2.04 -32.46
N GLU A 718 -31.92 -3.34 -32.65
CA GLU A 718 -32.89 -4.19 -33.31
C GLU A 718 -33.82 -4.84 -32.28
N VAL A 719 -35.10 -4.56 -32.37
CA VAL A 719 -36.14 -5.16 -31.53
C VAL A 719 -36.81 -6.25 -32.34
N ILE A 720 -36.75 -7.49 -31.86
CA ILE A 720 -37.31 -8.66 -32.51
C ILE A 720 -38.35 -9.33 -31.62
N ASP A 721 -39.10 -10.28 -32.17
CA ASP A 721 -39.96 -11.17 -31.39
C ASP A 721 -39.99 -12.54 -32.06
N ASN A 722 -39.31 -13.52 -31.46
CA ASN A 722 -39.16 -14.87 -32.00
C ASN A 722 -39.43 -15.96 -30.95
N THR A 723 -40.01 -15.59 -29.83
CA THR A 723 -40.36 -16.48 -28.72
C THR A 723 -41.86 -16.77 -28.79
N GLU A 724 -42.22 -18.04 -28.74
CA GLU A 724 -43.64 -18.42 -28.65
C GLU A 724 -44.13 -18.32 -27.20
N PRO A 725 -45.33 -17.79 -26.94
CA PRO A 725 -45.95 -17.83 -25.61
C PRO A 725 -46.06 -19.28 -25.13
N ILE A 726 -45.78 -19.55 -23.85
CA ILE A 726 -45.90 -20.91 -23.29
C ILE A 726 -47.15 -20.97 -22.40
N PRO A 727 -48.29 -21.52 -22.87
CA PRO A 727 -49.54 -21.48 -22.12
C PRO A 727 -49.51 -22.43 -20.92
N ILE A 728 -49.90 -21.93 -19.74
CA ILE A 728 -49.98 -22.72 -18.50
C ILE A 728 -51.37 -22.58 -17.90
N ILE A 729 -52.16 -23.66 -17.95
CA ILE A 729 -53.51 -23.71 -17.38
C ILE A 729 -53.43 -24.07 -15.89
N THR A 730 -54.20 -23.36 -15.08
CA THR A 730 -54.36 -23.61 -13.66
C THR A 730 -55.83 -23.61 -13.23
N ILE A 731 -56.13 -24.38 -12.20
CA ILE A 731 -57.42 -24.37 -11.50
C ILE A 731 -57.09 -24.20 -10.01
N ASN A 732 -57.72 -23.24 -9.33
CA ASN A 732 -57.41 -22.92 -7.93
C ASN A 732 -55.91 -22.73 -7.67
N ASN A 733 -55.21 -22.11 -8.63
CA ASN A 733 -53.77 -21.85 -8.62
C ASN A 733 -52.86 -23.11 -8.68
N GLN A 734 -53.43 -24.29 -8.95
CA GLN A 734 -52.68 -25.53 -9.20
C GLN A 734 -52.55 -25.78 -10.70
N VAL A 735 -51.35 -26.15 -11.15
CA VAL A 735 -51.08 -26.43 -12.58
C VAL A 735 -51.81 -27.68 -13.00
N VAL A 736 -52.58 -27.56 -14.06
CA VAL A 736 -53.25 -28.68 -14.71
C VAL A 736 -52.24 -29.40 -15.60
N GLY A 737 -52.16 -30.72 -15.44
CA GLY A 737 -51.31 -31.59 -16.25
C GLY A 737 -51.91 -31.82 -17.65
N ASP A 738 -51.97 -33.08 -18.06
CA ASP A 738 -52.54 -33.45 -19.36
C ASP A 738 -54.02 -33.83 -19.28
N SER A 739 -54.53 -34.14 -18.09
CA SER A 739 -55.95 -34.41 -17.89
C SER A 739 -56.50 -33.91 -16.55
N ILE A 740 -57.80 -33.66 -16.51
CA ILE A 740 -58.58 -33.36 -15.30
C ILE A 740 -59.86 -34.17 -15.31
N SER A 741 -60.46 -34.35 -14.12
CA SER A 741 -61.75 -35.00 -13.99
C SER A 741 -62.73 -34.09 -13.26
N VAL A 742 -63.93 -33.96 -13.83
CA VAL A 742 -65.02 -33.12 -13.34
C VAL A 742 -66.33 -33.92 -13.38
N MET A 743 -67.36 -33.44 -12.70
CA MET A 743 -68.72 -33.97 -12.83
C MET A 743 -69.50 -33.17 -13.87
N VAL A 744 -70.56 -33.75 -14.45
CA VAL A 744 -71.56 -33.00 -15.24
C VAL A 744 -72.04 -31.79 -14.44
N ASP A 745 -72.31 -30.67 -15.10
CA ASP A 745 -72.73 -29.39 -14.51
C ASP A 745 -71.77 -28.79 -13.47
N GLN A 746 -70.55 -29.32 -13.35
CA GLN A 746 -69.53 -28.75 -12.48
C GLN A 746 -68.87 -27.56 -13.17
N ARG A 747 -69.20 -26.34 -12.73
CA ARG A 747 -68.56 -25.11 -13.22
C ARG A 747 -67.16 -24.94 -12.62
N ILE A 748 -66.16 -24.85 -13.50
CA ILE A 748 -64.75 -24.66 -13.15
C ILE A 748 -64.26 -23.31 -13.69
N LEU A 749 -63.50 -22.58 -12.88
CA LEU A 749 -62.76 -21.39 -13.31
C LEU A 749 -61.34 -21.79 -13.71
N PHE A 750 -61.03 -21.69 -15.00
CA PHE A 750 -59.71 -21.89 -15.55
C PHE A 750 -58.94 -20.57 -15.56
N SER A 751 -57.63 -20.66 -15.35
CA SER A 751 -56.72 -19.52 -15.46
C SER A 751 -55.43 -19.88 -16.16
N ALA A 752 -55.12 -19.13 -17.22
CA ALA A 752 -53.85 -19.06 -17.93
C ALA A 752 -52.95 -17.90 -17.44
N GLY A 753 -53.19 -17.36 -16.24
CA GLY A 753 -52.42 -16.22 -15.71
C GLY A 753 -50.95 -16.53 -15.44
N ARG A 754 -50.54 -17.80 -15.55
CA ARG A 754 -49.16 -18.26 -15.43
C ARG A 754 -48.48 -18.49 -16.78
N THR A 755 -49.13 -18.20 -17.91
CA THR A 755 -48.49 -18.21 -19.22
C THR A 755 -47.24 -17.33 -19.19
N THR A 756 -46.12 -17.85 -19.70
CA THR A 756 -44.84 -17.15 -19.73
C THR A 756 -44.53 -16.68 -21.14
N ASP A 757 -44.18 -15.41 -21.28
CA ASP A 757 -43.81 -14.75 -22.53
C ASP A 757 -43.05 -13.42 -22.23
N ASN A 758 -42.41 -12.80 -23.23
CA ASN A 758 -41.84 -11.45 -23.11
C ASN A 758 -42.94 -10.37 -23.09
N VAL A 759 -44.06 -10.59 -23.79
CA VAL A 759 -45.21 -9.70 -23.77
C VAL A 759 -46.00 -9.90 -22.46
N PRO A 760 -46.34 -8.82 -21.73
CA PRO A 760 -47.08 -8.96 -20.49
C PRO A 760 -48.46 -9.61 -20.69
N THR A 761 -48.89 -10.45 -19.74
CA THR A 761 -50.13 -11.25 -19.76
C THR A 761 -51.39 -10.47 -20.14
N SER A 762 -51.47 -9.17 -19.80
CA SER A 762 -52.60 -8.31 -20.15
C SER A 762 -52.68 -7.92 -21.63
N TYR A 763 -51.57 -8.04 -22.36
CA TYR A 763 -51.45 -7.71 -23.79
C TYR A 763 -51.44 -8.96 -24.69
N LEU A 764 -51.30 -10.16 -24.12
CA LEU A 764 -51.48 -11.42 -24.82
C LEU A 764 -52.96 -11.66 -25.18
N ASN A 765 -53.22 -12.25 -26.33
CA ASN A 765 -54.56 -12.66 -26.75
C ASN A 765 -54.81 -14.14 -26.42
N TYR A 766 -55.91 -14.45 -25.72
CA TYR A 766 -56.24 -15.80 -25.27
C TYR A 766 -57.49 -16.31 -25.99
N SER A 767 -57.47 -17.58 -26.38
CA SER A 767 -58.62 -18.31 -26.92
C SER A 767 -58.74 -19.67 -26.25
N TRP A 768 -59.89 -19.93 -25.65
CA TRP A 768 -60.25 -21.17 -24.97
C TRP A 768 -61.26 -21.93 -25.82
N ASP A 769 -60.88 -23.07 -26.39
CA ASP A 769 -61.79 -24.02 -27.04
C ASP A 769 -62.09 -25.15 -26.06
N TRP A 770 -63.36 -25.27 -25.64
CA TRP A 770 -63.77 -26.19 -24.57
C TRP A 770 -63.95 -27.64 -25.05
N GLY A 771 -63.84 -27.89 -26.36
CA GLY A 771 -63.95 -29.23 -26.96
C GLY A 771 -65.37 -29.75 -27.12
N ASP A 772 -66.38 -29.05 -26.58
CA ASP A 772 -67.82 -29.35 -26.71
C ASP A 772 -68.53 -28.51 -27.79
N GLY A 773 -67.75 -27.77 -28.58
CA GLY A 773 -68.24 -26.85 -29.62
C GLY A 773 -68.42 -25.40 -29.16
N SER A 774 -68.15 -25.09 -27.88
CA SER A 774 -68.11 -23.72 -27.35
C SER A 774 -66.67 -23.19 -27.22
N ALA A 775 -66.49 -21.87 -27.33
CA ALA A 775 -65.20 -21.22 -27.16
C ALA A 775 -65.32 -19.78 -26.64
N ASP A 776 -64.31 -19.30 -25.92
CA ASP A 776 -64.16 -17.92 -25.44
C ASP A 776 -62.86 -17.30 -25.97
N GLU A 777 -62.86 -16.04 -26.42
CA GLU A 777 -61.65 -15.33 -26.87
C GLU A 777 -61.57 -13.86 -26.42
N GLY A 778 -60.35 -13.35 -26.20
CA GLY A 778 -60.11 -11.93 -25.95
C GLY A 778 -58.70 -11.54 -25.46
N PRO A 779 -58.30 -10.26 -25.66
CA PRO A 779 -57.02 -9.75 -25.16
C PRO A 779 -57.02 -9.68 -23.64
N GLY A 780 -55.95 -10.16 -23.02
CA GLY A 780 -55.81 -10.26 -21.57
C GLY A 780 -56.80 -11.22 -20.91
N MET A 781 -57.52 -12.04 -21.68
CA MET A 781 -58.54 -12.97 -21.16
C MET A 781 -57.91 -14.27 -20.63
N PHE A 782 -56.95 -14.11 -19.73
CA PHE A 782 -56.24 -15.23 -19.11
C PHE A 782 -57.11 -16.02 -18.12
N SER A 783 -58.40 -15.71 -17.93
CA SER A 783 -59.29 -16.50 -17.08
C SER A 783 -60.68 -16.60 -17.68
N ALA A 784 -61.22 -17.81 -17.72
CA ALA A 784 -62.54 -18.14 -18.25
C ALA A 784 -63.17 -19.28 -17.43
N ASN A 785 -64.49 -19.35 -17.36
CA ASN A 785 -65.19 -20.41 -16.62
C ASN A 785 -66.08 -21.21 -17.56
N HIS A 786 -66.13 -22.53 -17.35
CA HIS A 786 -66.91 -23.44 -18.19
C HIS A 786 -67.53 -24.58 -17.38
N ALA A 787 -68.60 -25.18 -17.90
CA ALA A 787 -69.25 -26.37 -17.37
C ALA A 787 -69.79 -27.21 -18.53
N TRP A 788 -69.55 -28.53 -18.50
CA TRP A 788 -70.10 -29.50 -19.46
C TRP A 788 -71.45 -29.99 -18.94
N THR A 789 -72.51 -29.83 -19.72
CA THR A 789 -73.90 -29.94 -19.24
C THR A 789 -74.61 -31.24 -19.61
N ASP A 790 -73.99 -32.10 -20.42
CA ASP A 790 -74.61 -33.32 -20.93
C ASP A 790 -73.52 -34.34 -21.30
N ILE A 791 -73.74 -35.62 -21.01
CA ILE A 791 -72.91 -36.75 -21.42
C ILE A 791 -73.81 -37.96 -21.69
N ASP A 792 -73.43 -38.83 -22.62
CA ASP A 792 -74.25 -40.01 -23.01
C ASP A 792 -73.86 -41.32 -22.28
N ALA A 793 -73.01 -41.25 -21.25
CA ALA A 793 -72.47 -42.41 -20.54
C ALA A 793 -71.96 -42.03 -19.14
N GLN A 794 -71.61 -43.03 -18.30
CA GLN A 794 -71.00 -42.79 -16.98
C GLN A 794 -69.76 -41.88 -17.00
N ASN A 795 -69.03 -41.80 -18.13
CA ASN A 795 -68.03 -40.77 -18.39
C ASN A 795 -67.85 -40.46 -19.89
N GLU A 796 -67.47 -39.23 -20.20
CA GLU A 796 -67.09 -38.75 -21.54
C GLU A 796 -65.84 -37.85 -21.46
N THR A 797 -65.04 -37.78 -22.52
CA THR A 797 -63.79 -36.99 -22.56
C THR A 797 -63.83 -35.91 -23.64
N PHE A 798 -63.63 -34.66 -23.23
CA PHE A 798 -63.51 -33.49 -24.12
C PHE A 798 -62.06 -32.99 -24.15
N THR A 799 -61.58 -32.46 -25.28
CA THR A 799 -60.23 -31.87 -25.36
C THR A 799 -60.31 -30.34 -25.28
N LEU A 800 -59.91 -29.78 -24.14
CA LEU A 800 -59.73 -28.34 -23.95
C LEU A 800 -58.45 -27.88 -24.64
N ILE A 801 -58.54 -26.91 -25.55
CA ILE A 801 -57.39 -26.30 -26.23
C ILE A 801 -57.30 -24.82 -25.86
N LEU A 802 -56.24 -24.44 -25.16
CA LEU A 802 -55.86 -23.05 -24.92
C LEU A 802 -54.88 -22.60 -26.01
N THR A 803 -55.22 -21.55 -26.74
CA THR A 803 -54.33 -20.86 -27.68
C THR A 803 -53.99 -19.47 -27.13
N VAL A 804 -52.70 -19.11 -27.12
CA VAL A 804 -52.23 -17.79 -26.69
C VAL A 804 -51.37 -17.18 -27.79
N SER A 805 -51.63 -15.93 -28.15
CA SER A 805 -50.84 -15.18 -29.13
C SER A 805 -50.32 -13.87 -28.55
N ASP A 806 -49.07 -13.54 -28.82
CA ASP A 806 -48.44 -12.26 -28.50
C ASP A 806 -48.55 -11.22 -29.65
N GLY A 807 -49.15 -11.62 -30.78
CA GLY A 807 -49.27 -10.83 -32.01
C GLY A 807 -48.23 -11.17 -33.10
N ALA A 808 -47.11 -11.81 -32.75
CA ALA A 808 -46.08 -12.29 -33.67
C ALA A 808 -46.04 -13.82 -33.76
N ASN A 809 -46.20 -14.50 -32.61
CA ASN A 809 -46.12 -15.93 -32.39
C ASN A 809 -47.39 -16.45 -31.70
N ILE A 810 -47.55 -17.78 -31.67
CA ILE A 810 -48.71 -18.47 -31.09
C ILE A 810 -48.24 -19.71 -30.34
N GLY A 811 -48.67 -19.85 -29.08
CA GLY A 811 -48.51 -21.05 -28.28
C GLY A 811 -49.83 -21.76 -28.00
N THR A 812 -49.80 -23.08 -27.84
CA THR A 812 -51.00 -23.88 -27.52
C THR A 812 -50.78 -24.87 -26.38
N LYS A 813 -51.82 -25.17 -25.61
CA LYS A 813 -51.85 -26.25 -24.60
C LYS A 813 -53.18 -26.98 -24.67
N ALA A 814 -53.12 -28.29 -24.86
CA ALA A 814 -54.28 -29.18 -24.80
C ALA A 814 -54.35 -29.89 -23.43
N VAL A 815 -55.57 -30.11 -22.94
CA VAL A 815 -55.89 -30.86 -21.71
C VAL A 815 -57.14 -31.70 -21.94
N ASP A 816 -57.09 -32.97 -21.58
CA ASP A 816 -58.25 -33.87 -21.62
C ASP A 816 -59.13 -33.68 -20.37
N VAL A 817 -60.40 -33.36 -20.57
CA VAL A 817 -61.40 -33.17 -19.53
C VAL A 817 -62.32 -34.38 -19.49
N VAL A 818 -62.17 -35.21 -18.47
CA VAL A 818 -63.03 -36.38 -18.22
C VAL A 818 -64.22 -35.94 -17.37
N VAL A 819 -65.39 -35.86 -17.97
CA VAL A 819 -66.66 -35.52 -17.33
C VAL A 819 -67.35 -36.81 -16.89
N ASN A 820 -67.69 -36.94 -15.61
CA ASN A 820 -68.36 -38.12 -15.06
C ASN A 820 -69.81 -37.81 -14.66
N ASN A 821 -70.66 -38.81 -14.80
CA ASN A 821 -72.06 -38.81 -14.34
C ASN A 821 -72.14 -38.66 -12.81
N ARG A 822 -73.16 -37.96 -12.29
CA ARG A 822 -73.49 -37.88 -10.87
C ARG A 822 -74.54 -38.94 -10.50
N LEU A 823 -74.12 -39.92 -9.72
CA LEU A 823 -75.02 -40.97 -9.24
C LEU A 823 -76.25 -40.42 -8.46
N PRO A 824 -77.43 -41.07 -8.53
CA PRO A 824 -78.63 -40.69 -7.80
C PRO A 824 -78.36 -40.55 -6.31
N VAL A 825 -78.81 -39.44 -5.74
CA VAL A 825 -78.59 -39.09 -4.33
C VAL A 825 -79.82 -39.44 -3.50
N GLN A 826 -79.59 -40.01 -2.31
CA GLN A 826 -80.66 -40.29 -1.37
C GLN A 826 -81.22 -38.98 -0.78
N ILE A 827 -82.52 -38.73 -0.93
CA ILE A 827 -83.21 -37.50 -0.49
C ILE A 827 -84.02 -37.66 0.81
N GLU A 828 -84.41 -38.89 1.19
CA GLU A 828 -85.21 -39.10 2.40
C GLU A 828 -84.84 -40.42 3.13
N ALA A 829 -84.56 -40.34 4.44
CA ALA A 829 -84.19 -41.48 5.29
C ALA A 829 -84.43 -41.22 6.79
N GLY A 830 -85.67 -41.43 7.24
CA GLY A 830 -86.00 -41.45 8.68
C GLY A 830 -86.49 -42.83 9.11
N PRO A 831 -86.38 -43.20 10.40
CA PRO A 831 -87.00 -44.41 10.90
C PRO A 831 -88.52 -44.30 10.71
N ILE A 832 -89.10 -45.19 9.91
CA ILE A 832 -90.53 -45.20 9.65
C ILE A 832 -91.18 -45.95 10.80
N THR A 833 -91.98 -45.26 11.63
CA THR A 833 -92.73 -45.93 12.69
C THR A 833 -94.15 -46.23 12.22
N THR A 834 -94.53 -47.50 12.26
CA THR A 834 -95.90 -47.95 11.98
C THR A 834 -96.34 -48.95 13.03
N VAL A 835 -97.59 -49.40 12.99
CA VAL A 835 -98.08 -50.47 13.85
C VAL A 835 -98.39 -51.71 13.02
N THR A 836 -98.33 -52.88 13.66
CA THR A 836 -98.66 -54.16 13.02
C THR A 836 -100.00 -54.09 12.30
N GLN A 837 -100.10 -54.67 11.11
CA GLN A 837 -101.31 -54.77 10.30
C GLN A 837 -101.88 -53.40 9.86
N THR A 838 -101.01 -52.41 9.67
CA THR A 838 -101.37 -51.11 9.09
C THR A 838 -100.61 -50.86 7.79
N ALA A 839 -101.36 -50.59 6.72
CA ALA A 839 -100.78 -50.21 5.43
C ALA A 839 -100.06 -48.85 5.54
N THR A 840 -98.77 -48.86 5.18
CA THR A 840 -97.84 -47.73 5.30
C THR A 840 -97.18 -47.48 3.96
N VAL A 841 -97.20 -46.24 3.46
CA VAL A 841 -96.57 -45.87 2.19
C VAL A 841 -95.07 -45.62 2.43
N MET A 842 -94.21 -46.23 1.63
CA MET A 842 -92.76 -45.94 1.68
C MET A 842 -92.47 -44.58 1.01
N PRO A 843 -91.55 -43.77 1.57
CA PRO A 843 -91.20 -42.46 1.02
C PRO A 843 -90.44 -42.59 -0.30
N LEU A 844 -90.33 -41.48 -1.05
CA LEU A 844 -89.44 -41.40 -2.21
C LEU A 844 -88.01 -41.21 -1.70
N VAL A 845 -87.10 -42.13 -2.04
CA VAL A 845 -85.80 -42.21 -1.35
C VAL A 845 -84.67 -41.57 -2.14
N PHE A 846 -84.78 -41.46 -3.46
CA PHE A 846 -83.74 -40.96 -4.36
C PHE A 846 -84.27 -39.89 -5.31
N GLU A 847 -83.38 -38.96 -5.67
CA GLU A 847 -83.49 -38.02 -6.78
C GLU A 847 -82.18 -38.06 -7.57
N ASP A 848 -82.26 -37.78 -8.85
CA ASP A 848 -81.09 -37.66 -9.72
C ASP A 848 -80.88 -36.19 -10.13
N GLN A 849 -79.63 -35.72 -10.10
CA GLN A 849 -79.32 -34.28 -10.17
C GLN A 849 -78.98 -33.78 -11.57
N ASP A 850 -78.38 -34.63 -12.39
CA ASP A 850 -78.02 -34.37 -13.79
C ASP A 850 -78.92 -35.14 -14.76
N GLY A 851 -79.71 -36.10 -14.29
CA GLY A 851 -80.59 -36.90 -15.14
C GLY A 851 -81.91 -37.33 -14.49
N THR A 852 -82.35 -38.54 -14.83
CA THR A 852 -83.59 -39.15 -14.33
C THR A 852 -83.37 -40.58 -13.85
N ILE A 853 -84.05 -40.97 -12.75
CA ILE A 853 -83.99 -42.35 -12.26
C ILE A 853 -84.76 -43.30 -13.19
N GLU A 854 -84.02 -44.16 -13.89
CA GLU A 854 -84.55 -45.15 -14.83
C GLU A 854 -85.29 -46.30 -14.11
N SER A 855 -84.79 -46.79 -12.96
CA SER A 855 -85.38 -47.96 -12.28
C SER A 855 -85.31 -47.96 -10.74
N TRP A 856 -86.26 -48.66 -10.09
CA TRP A 856 -86.40 -48.80 -8.63
C TRP A 856 -86.57 -50.26 -8.18
N SER A 857 -85.94 -50.65 -7.07
CA SER A 857 -86.03 -52.00 -6.51
C SER A 857 -85.93 -52.00 -4.98
N TRP A 858 -87.04 -52.30 -4.29
CA TRP A 858 -87.19 -52.38 -2.84
C TRP A 858 -87.12 -53.83 -2.34
N SER A 859 -86.54 -54.05 -1.15
CA SER A 859 -86.36 -55.36 -0.49
C SER A 859 -86.85 -55.32 0.97
N PHE A 860 -87.79 -56.19 1.33
CA PHE A 860 -88.45 -56.25 2.64
C PHE A 860 -88.14 -57.59 3.36
N PRO A 861 -87.17 -57.62 4.29
CA PRO A 861 -86.84 -58.83 5.05
C PRO A 861 -87.99 -59.26 5.97
N GLY A 862 -88.26 -60.57 6.02
CA GLY A 862 -89.29 -61.15 6.90
C GLY A 862 -90.72 -61.13 6.33
N GLY A 863 -90.90 -60.57 5.13
CA GLY A 863 -92.16 -60.55 4.40
C GLY A 863 -93.12 -59.47 4.88
N VAL A 864 -93.79 -58.83 3.91
CA VAL A 864 -94.80 -57.79 4.12
C VAL A 864 -96.06 -58.10 3.32
N HIS A 865 -97.16 -57.49 3.73
CA HIS A 865 -98.35 -57.37 2.89
C HIS A 865 -98.19 -56.16 1.98
N LEU A 866 -98.37 -56.34 0.67
CA LEU A 866 -98.36 -55.24 -0.29
C LEU A 866 -99.79 -54.83 -0.62
N GLY A 867 -100.09 -53.54 -0.44
CA GLY A 867 -101.38 -52.95 -0.77
C GLY A 867 -102.01 -52.13 0.36
N SER A 868 -103.08 -51.41 0.03
CA SER A 868 -103.73 -50.41 0.89
C SER A 868 -105.04 -50.88 1.54
N GLY A 869 -105.34 -52.18 1.49
CA GLY A 869 -106.56 -52.77 2.05
C GLY A 869 -106.59 -52.83 3.58
N ALA A 870 -107.75 -53.14 4.16
CA ALA A 870 -107.84 -53.44 5.59
C ALA A 870 -107.05 -54.72 5.89
N VAL A 871 -105.98 -54.58 6.65
CA VAL A 871 -105.07 -55.68 6.98
C VAL A 871 -105.47 -56.25 8.34
N ASP A 872 -105.58 -57.56 8.41
CA ASP A 872 -105.88 -58.31 9.64
C ASP A 872 -104.98 -59.55 9.78
N ARG A 873 -105.18 -60.34 10.84
CA ARG A 873 -104.42 -61.57 11.11
C ARG A 873 -104.58 -62.67 10.05
N THR A 874 -105.49 -62.53 9.10
CA THR A 874 -105.71 -63.48 8.00
C THR A 874 -105.11 -63.00 6.67
N SER A 875 -104.54 -61.79 6.64
CA SER A 875 -103.87 -61.21 5.46
C SER A 875 -102.54 -61.91 5.15
N ASP A 876 -102.12 -61.90 3.87
CA ASP A 876 -100.88 -62.52 3.41
C ASP A 876 -99.69 -61.57 3.56
N PHE A 877 -98.63 -62.03 4.23
CA PHE A 877 -97.40 -61.27 4.52
C PHE A 877 -96.14 -61.89 3.88
N ASN A 878 -96.26 -62.61 2.77
CA ASN A 878 -95.13 -63.30 2.14
C ASN A 878 -94.35 -62.47 1.08
N SER A 879 -94.71 -61.21 0.81
CA SER A 879 -94.06 -60.42 -0.24
C SER A 879 -92.75 -59.81 0.25
N VAL A 880 -91.69 -59.90 -0.55
CA VAL A 880 -90.33 -59.46 -0.15
C VAL A 880 -89.70 -58.41 -1.06
N VAL A 881 -90.32 -58.04 -2.19
CA VAL A 881 -89.77 -57.04 -3.14
C VAL A 881 -90.89 -56.15 -3.71
N ALA A 882 -90.57 -54.90 -4.04
CA ALA A 882 -91.42 -54.00 -4.85
C ALA A 882 -90.58 -53.11 -5.78
N THR A 883 -91.08 -52.73 -6.97
CA THR A 883 -90.31 -51.96 -7.97
C THR A 883 -90.89 -50.59 -8.29
N THR A 884 -91.93 -50.17 -7.58
CA THR A 884 -92.50 -48.83 -7.71
C THR A 884 -91.71 -47.84 -6.85
N PRO A 885 -91.67 -46.54 -7.18
CA PRO A 885 -90.93 -45.56 -6.38
C PRO A 885 -91.38 -45.44 -4.92
N GLN A 886 -92.66 -45.69 -4.63
CA GLN A 886 -93.25 -45.57 -3.28
C GLN A 886 -94.24 -46.71 -2.97
N PRO A 887 -93.77 -47.94 -2.68
CA PRO A 887 -94.65 -49.08 -2.41
C PRO A 887 -95.44 -48.93 -1.09
N VAL A 888 -96.64 -49.52 -1.01
CA VAL A 888 -97.47 -49.53 0.21
C VAL A 888 -97.39 -50.91 0.87
N VAL A 889 -96.97 -50.94 2.14
CA VAL A 889 -96.54 -52.14 2.87
C VAL A 889 -97.14 -52.22 4.28
N ALA A 890 -97.42 -53.43 4.78
CA ALA A 890 -97.80 -53.68 6.18
C ALA A 890 -97.10 -54.91 6.74
N TRP A 891 -96.83 -54.93 8.06
CA TRP A 891 -96.11 -56.02 8.74
C TRP A 891 -97.01 -56.82 9.69
N GLU A 892 -96.81 -58.14 9.72
CA GLU A 892 -97.58 -59.05 10.59
C GLU A 892 -97.21 -58.88 12.07
N ARG A 893 -95.90 -58.71 12.34
CA ARG A 893 -95.33 -58.75 13.69
C ARG A 893 -94.63 -57.45 14.02
N ALA A 894 -94.67 -57.12 15.31
CA ALA A 894 -93.94 -55.97 15.83
C ALA A 894 -92.44 -56.28 15.85
N GLY A 895 -91.62 -55.28 15.55
CA GLY A 895 -90.17 -55.40 15.44
C GLY A 895 -89.58 -54.27 14.61
N THR A 896 -88.26 -54.18 14.60
CA THR A 896 -87.52 -53.27 13.73
C THR A 896 -87.05 -54.03 12.49
N TYR A 897 -87.33 -53.49 11.30
CA TYR A 897 -87.00 -54.06 10.00
C TYR A 897 -86.06 -53.12 9.23
N SER A 898 -85.10 -53.68 8.50
CA SER A 898 -84.23 -52.92 7.59
C SER A 898 -84.66 -53.18 6.15
N VAL A 899 -85.07 -52.15 5.43
CA VAL A 899 -85.60 -52.24 4.06
C VAL A 899 -84.60 -51.62 3.09
N ASP A 900 -84.12 -52.37 2.11
CA ASP A 900 -83.19 -51.85 1.12
C ASP A 900 -83.94 -51.34 -0.11
N VAL A 901 -83.47 -50.25 -0.73
CA VAL A 901 -83.93 -49.76 -2.04
C VAL A 901 -82.73 -49.43 -2.92
N THR A 902 -82.74 -49.95 -4.14
CA THR A 902 -81.72 -49.72 -5.18
C THR A 902 -82.35 -48.96 -6.35
N VAL A 903 -81.63 -47.96 -6.87
CA VAL A 903 -82.00 -47.19 -8.06
C VAL A 903 -80.88 -47.19 -9.11
N ILE A 904 -81.24 -47.00 -10.38
CA ILE A 904 -80.31 -46.81 -11.51
C ILE A 904 -80.77 -45.56 -12.28
N ASP A 905 -79.85 -44.64 -12.62
CA ASP A 905 -80.10 -43.44 -13.46
C ASP A 905 -80.09 -43.74 -14.98
N ASP A 906 -80.39 -42.74 -15.79
CA ASP A 906 -80.39 -42.78 -17.26
C ASP A 906 -78.99 -42.88 -17.90
N ASP A 907 -77.94 -42.57 -17.14
CA ASP A 907 -76.53 -42.73 -17.52
C ASP A 907 -75.92 -44.07 -17.04
N GLY A 908 -76.73 -44.95 -16.45
CA GLY A 908 -76.40 -46.29 -15.99
C GLY A 908 -75.70 -46.38 -14.62
N GLY A 909 -75.61 -45.27 -13.87
CA GLY A 909 -75.15 -45.21 -12.49
C GLY A 909 -76.15 -45.81 -11.50
N SER A 910 -75.69 -46.43 -10.41
CA SER A 910 -76.57 -47.11 -9.44
C SER A 910 -76.28 -46.73 -7.99
N SER A 911 -77.35 -46.50 -7.21
CA SER A 911 -77.30 -46.13 -5.80
C SER A 911 -78.21 -47.02 -4.95
N VAL A 912 -77.84 -47.27 -3.69
CA VAL A 912 -78.58 -48.13 -2.75
C VAL A 912 -78.73 -47.44 -1.39
N ALA A 913 -79.90 -47.57 -0.79
CA ALA A 913 -80.21 -47.06 0.56
C ALA A 913 -80.90 -48.13 1.42
N THR A 914 -80.65 -48.10 2.73
CA THR A 914 -81.32 -48.96 3.72
C THR A 914 -82.13 -48.09 4.68
N LEU A 915 -83.42 -48.39 4.83
CA LEU A 915 -84.35 -47.70 5.72
C LEU A 915 -84.67 -48.56 6.95
N GLU A 916 -84.72 -47.94 8.13
CA GLU A 916 -85.22 -48.59 9.34
C GLU A 916 -86.74 -48.40 9.44
N VAL A 917 -87.47 -49.48 9.67
CA VAL A 917 -88.91 -49.46 9.90
C VAL A 917 -89.22 -50.08 11.25
N ILE A 918 -89.73 -49.28 12.18
CA ILE A 918 -90.13 -49.70 13.53
C ILE A 918 -91.62 -50.01 13.50
N VAL A 919 -91.96 -51.28 13.67
CA VAL A 919 -93.34 -51.76 13.72
C VAL A 919 -93.73 -52.01 15.17
N GLU A 920 -94.62 -51.19 15.71
CA GLU A 920 -95.15 -51.34 17.06
C GLU A 920 -96.36 -52.28 17.12
N ASN A 921 -96.57 -52.96 18.25
CA ASN A 921 -97.71 -53.87 18.39
C ASN A 921 -99.02 -53.10 18.61
N GLN A 922 -100.06 -53.47 17.88
CA GLN A 922 -101.38 -52.85 18.01
C GLN A 922 -102.04 -53.17 19.37
N ARG A 923 -102.66 -52.19 20.04
CA ARG A 923 -103.34 -52.39 21.34
C ARG A 923 -104.64 -53.20 21.19
N PRO A 924 -104.95 -54.13 22.10
CA PRO A 924 -106.17 -54.94 22.00
C PRO A 924 -107.43 -54.10 22.25
N THR A 925 -108.43 -54.27 21.39
CA THR A 925 -109.72 -53.59 21.50
C THR A 925 -110.78 -54.61 21.93
N ALA A 926 -111.39 -54.43 23.10
CA ALA A 926 -112.45 -55.32 23.59
C ALA A 926 -113.83 -54.85 23.14
N THR A 927 -114.62 -55.75 22.56
CA THR A 927 -116.00 -55.50 22.15
C THR A 927 -116.95 -56.27 23.09
N PHE A 928 -117.91 -55.58 23.70
CA PHE A 928 -118.94 -56.19 24.56
C PHE A 928 -120.32 -56.03 23.91
N SER A 929 -121.12 -57.10 23.88
CA SER A 929 -122.55 -57.04 23.51
C SER A 929 -123.41 -57.14 24.78
N VAL A 930 -124.29 -56.16 25.00
CA VAL A 930 -125.21 -56.13 26.16
C VAL A 930 -126.44 -56.99 25.85
N ARG A 931 -126.77 -57.95 26.72
CA ARG A 931 -128.09 -58.63 26.74
C ARG A 931 -128.90 -58.10 27.93
N GLU A 932 -130.10 -57.59 27.69
CA GLU A 932 -131.05 -57.24 28.75
C GLU A 932 -131.70 -58.50 29.35
N ALA A 933 -131.76 -58.60 30.69
CA ALA A 933 -132.51 -59.64 31.40
C ALA A 933 -133.95 -59.15 31.65
N SER A 934 -134.89 -59.86 31.03
CA SER A 934 -136.34 -59.61 30.89
C SER A 934 -137.14 -59.51 32.19
N SER A 935 -138.22 -58.71 32.22
CA SER A 935 -139.30 -58.86 33.21
C SER A 935 -140.63 -59.27 32.57
N SER A 936 -140.91 -60.57 32.56
CA SER A 936 -142.16 -61.11 33.10
C SER A 936 -142.00 -62.61 33.34
N GLU A 937 -142.10 -63.02 34.61
CA GLU A 937 -142.80 -64.26 34.92
C GLU A 937 -144.28 -64.04 34.59
N THR A 938 -144.88 -64.98 33.87
CA THR A 938 -146.18 -65.54 34.26
C THR A 938 -146.10 -67.06 34.15
N TRP A 939 -146.19 -67.74 35.29
CA TRP A 939 -147.07 -68.92 35.39
C TRP A 939 -148.52 -68.42 35.33
N THR A 940 -149.44 -69.20 34.71
CA THR A 940 -150.80 -68.84 34.21
C THR A 940 -150.79 -68.05 32.90
N SER A 941 -151.71 -68.25 31.95
CA SER A 941 -152.86 -69.17 31.79
C SER A 941 -153.41 -68.99 30.39
#